data_AF-A0A8J6LC42-F1
#
_entry.id   AF-A0A8J6LC42-F1
#
_cell.length_a   1.000
_cell.length_b   1.000
_cell.length_c   1.000
_cell.angle_alpha   90.00
_cell.angle_beta   90.00
_cell.angle_gamma   90.00
#
_symmetry.space_group_name_H-M   'P 1'
#
loop_
_entity.id
_entity.type
_entity.pdbx_description
1 polymer ?
#
loop_
_entity_poly.entity_id
_entity_poly.type
_entity_poly.pdbx_seq_one_letter_code
_entity_poly.pdbx_strand_id
1 'polypeptide(L)'
;MKDLTRIITDTGKNVNAFLGIPYATPPIGDLRFAPPQKYPHWNETRQATNFAHHCPQLPLKPGINDQEDCLYLNIWSPENSGLYAPLPVVVFFEGKNFYQSSEFPISGQDLSAEGMVIVTMNYRLNVFGFFCLGLPEARGNLGMLDQYSGLLWIRQNINQFGGDPEKITLYGHQTGAVSVIFHMVSPRTAGFFQRVIISSGSAVVSWQHQNDPIVASKQILRMLGCDAYTVNPLKCLRSKNVEHILQALAEYSESFNWDDKFLPVVDTFLADTNRYLPLDPVHALREGTYLQVPILTGISKPITDEQFMQWLELASQGYPQLQQYIEKAKIPEITRLYKLSTTNKDQIFDLIKWKYFSSNQGDVRILFDELKDFEYQAKIEAPHFLQLSQLISSYVQPIYVYFMNDVGFVLNTSDSTITTDLLLLFGPILLKQIAKRRFSASEMSLSRQVRQLWANFVIFGNPTPNNQIKSWRKYSAGDFYIENFGPAASCVNEENKKRIQRVLFWNQLLPKISNIRDNLSNNIPKELQNSPDVKEYVIKAQILAGGRGKGHFSNGFKGGVHVTANRNDVEGIYQKMLGHNLITKQTPKDGIEVKKIMIAESVTIKRETYVCILMDRQRNGPVIIASPAGGVDIEAVAEKTPHLIKNIPIDIFEGVTDSMAEEVATFLEFKGSLKNLAAAEIKKLWQFFLTVDATQLEINPLVETDDNKVISVDAKINFDDNAQFRQKDIFGLEDVTESDPREVEAAKNNLNYIGMTGNIGCLVNGAGLAMATMDIIKLHGGDPANFLDVGGSVKEEQVRAAFNILTSDKNVRCILVNVFGGIVNCATIANGIVGAMKSMKLEVPLIVRLEGTNAVEARRIIKESGLNIQTAEDLDDAAKKAPMDNRPTRHRRQANAAPPSSQRGTAVKPTRHRRQANSAPPSSQLGTVYLGRYLFNIAASD
;
A
#
# COMPACT_ATOMS: atom_id res chain seq x y z
N MET A 1 -43.14 -19.93 9.62
CA MET A 1 -43.87 -18.65 9.46
C MET A 1 -44.96 -18.89 8.44
N LYS A 2 -46.16 -18.34 8.66
CA LYS A 2 -47.31 -18.56 7.78
C LYS A 2 -48.20 -17.32 7.80
N ASP A 3 -47.85 -16.38 6.94
CA ASP A 3 -48.76 -15.53 6.17
C ASP A 3 -47.90 -14.67 5.24
N LEU A 4 -48.13 -14.77 3.94
CA LEU A 4 -47.37 -14.05 2.92
C LEU A 4 -47.98 -12.66 2.79
N THR A 5 -47.32 -11.64 3.34
CA THR A 5 -47.60 -10.26 2.92
C THR A 5 -47.11 -10.11 1.48
N ARG A 6 -47.96 -10.48 0.53
CA ARG A 6 -47.74 -10.30 -0.91
C ARG A 6 -47.89 -8.82 -1.22
N ILE A 7 -46.79 -8.17 -1.59
CA ILE A 7 -46.77 -6.76 -1.94
C ILE A 7 -46.56 -6.62 -3.45
N ILE A 8 -47.50 -5.94 -4.10
CA ILE A 8 -47.36 -5.50 -5.48
C ILE A 8 -46.44 -4.28 -5.48
N THR A 9 -45.34 -4.35 -6.23
CA THR A 9 -44.41 -3.23 -6.46
C THR A 9 -45.02 -2.18 -7.41
N ASP A 10 -44.46 -0.96 -7.43
CA ASP A 10 -44.80 0.06 -8.45
C ASP A 10 -44.44 -0.38 -9.89
N THR A 11 -43.76 -1.52 -10.08
CA THR A 11 -43.51 -2.17 -11.38
C THR A 11 -44.46 -3.35 -11.69
N GLY A 12 -45.44 -3.63 -10.82
CA GLY A 12 -46.41 -4.72 -10.99
C GLY A 12 -45.88 -6.12 -10.68
N LYS A 13 -44.64 -6.24 -10.18
CA LYS A 13 -44.05 -7.50 -9.72
C LYS A 13 -44.47 -7.79 -8.27
N ASN A 14 -44.74 -9.04 -7.94
CA ASN A 14 -45.11 -9.48 -6.60
C ASN A 14 -43.88 -9.90 -5.78
N VAL A 15 -43.81 -9.42 -4.55
CA VAL A 15 -42.74 -9.71 -3.58
C VAL A 15 -43.36 -10.14 -2.26
N ASN A 16 -42.80 -11.19 -1.66
CA ASN A 16 -43.13 -11.65 -0.31
C ASN A 16 -42.24 -10.92 0.69
N ALA A 17 -42.84 -10.31 1.72
CA ALA A 17 -42.11 -9.69 2.83
C ALA A 17 -42.28 -10.50 4.13
N PHE A 18 -41.17 -10.69 4.85
CA PHE A 18 -41.11 -11.27 6.20
C PHE A 18 -40.36 -10.30 7.10
N LEU A 19 -41.05 -9.61 7.98
CA LEU A 19 -40.52 -8.50 8.78
C LEU A 19 -40.43 -8.90 10.27
N GLY A 20 -39.42 -8.41 10.98
CA GLY A 20 -39.27 -8.68 12.42
C GLY A 20 -38.93 -10.13 12.78
N ILE A 21 -38.08 -10.79 11.99
CA ILE A 21 -37.58 -12.15 12.29
C ILE A 21 -36.41 -12.05 13.29
N PRO A 22 -36.48 -12.68 14.47
CA PRO A 22 -35.36 -12.66 15.41
C PRO A 22 -34.23 -13.56 14.89
N TYR A 23 -33.00 -13.03 14.89
CA TYR A 23 -31.80 -13.83 14.59
C TYR A 23 -30.97 -14.14 15.84
N ALA A 24 -31.08 -13.33 16.89
CA ALA A 24 -30.40 -13.50 18.17
C ALA A 24 -31.33 -13.19 19.35
N THR A 25 -31.06 -13.80 20.51
CA THR A 25 -31.78 -13.58 21.77
C THR A 25 -31.75 -12.10 22.17
N PRO A 26 -32.85 -11.53 22.71
CA PRO A 26 -32.88 -10.13 23.13
C PRO A 26 -31.73 -9.80 24.09
N PRO A 27 -30.89 -8.79 23.81
CA PRO A 27 -29.69 -8.45 24.60
C PRO A 27 -30.03 -7.65 25.87
N ILE A 28 -31.00 -8.13 26.64
CA ILE A 28 -31.53 -7.50 27.86
C ILE A 28 -30.96 -8.15 29.13
N GLY A 29 -31.03 -7.43 30.27
CA GLY A 29 -30.58 -7.94 31.56
C GLY A 29 -29.11 -8.35 31.55
N ASP A 30 -28.81 -9.60 31.88
CA ASP A 30 -27.45 -10.15 31.85
C ASP A 30 -26.85 -10.26 30.43
N LEU A 31 -27.67 -10.26 29.38
CA LEU A 31 -27.22 -10.23 27.99
C LEU A 31 -26.90 -8.81 27.49
N ARG A 32 -27.25 -7.77 28.24
CA ARG A 32 -26.81 -6.40 27.94
C ARG A 32 -25.29 -6.32 28.06
N PHE A 33 -24.64 -5.71 27.08
CA PHE A 33 -23.18 -5.68 26.92
C PHE A 33 -22.53 -7.08 26.81
N ALA A 34 -23.27 -8.13 26.43
CA ALA A 34 -22.72 -9.45 26.13
C ALA A 34 -22.76 -9.77 24.62
N PRO A 35 -21.93 -10.71 24.11
CA PRO A 35 -22.07 -11.25 22.76
C PRO A 35 -23.49 -11.79 22.50
N PRO A 36 -24.02 -11.65 21.27
CA PRO A 36 -25.34 -12.18 20.92
C PRO A 36 -25.39 -13.70 21.08
N GLN A 37 -26.51 -14.20 21.56
CA GLN A 37 -26.79 -15.64 21.67
C GLN A 37 -27.81 -16.05 20.61
N LYS A 38 -27.76 -17.31 20.17
CA LYS A 38 -28.74 -17.87 19.23
C LYS A 38 -30.15 -17.78 19.84
N TYR A 39 -31.10 -17.22 19.10
CA TYR A 39 -32.50 -17.13 19.55
C TYR A 39 -33.06 -18.53 19.89
N PRO A 40 -33.78 -18.69 21.01
CA PRO A 40 -34.35 -19.99 21.39
C PRO A 40 -35.37 -20.47 20.37
N HIS A 41 -35.50 -21.80 20.23
CA HIS A 41 -36.53 -22.39 19.38
C HIS A 41 -37.93 -22.06 19.91
N TRP A 42 -38.87 -21.84 18.99
CA TRP A 42 -40.27 -21.60 19.29
C TRP A 42 -41.14 -22.66 18.60
N ASN A 43 -42.21 -23.11 19.26
CA ASN A 43 -43.01 -24.25 18.80
C ASN A 43 -44.21 -23.87 17.91
N GLU A 44 -44.55 -22.59 17.84
CA GLU A 44 -45.75 -22.09 17.13
C GLU A 44 -45.41 -21.30 15.87
N THR A 45 -46.42 -20.88 15.10
CA THR A 45 -46.17 -20.00 13.95
C THR A 45 -46.00 -18.55 14.42
N ARG A 46 -44.76 -18.07 14.42
CA ARG A 46 -44.47 -16.63 14.57
C ARG A 46 -45.02 -15.85 13.37
N GLN A 47 -45.74 -14.77 13.66
CA GLN A 47 -46.17 -13.76 12.68
C GLN A 47 -45.02 -12.79 12.41
N ALA A 48 -44.73 -12.54 11.13
CA ALA A 48 -43.58 -11.75 10.67
C ALA A 48 -44.03 -10.69 9.66
N THR A 49 -44.98 -9.86 10.06
CA THR A 49 -45.73 -8.95 9.18
C THR A 49 -45.43 -7.47 9.41
N ASN A 50 -44.72 -7.13 10.49
CA ASN A 50 -44.35 -5.76 10.87
C ASN A 50 -42.86 -5.68 11.18
N PHE A 51 -42.26 -4.51 10.97
CA PHE A 51 -40.90 -4.23 11.46
C PHE A 51 -40.85 -4.35 13.00
N ALA A 52 -39.74 -4.85 13.51
CA ALA A 52 -39.46 -4.85 14.94
C ALA A 52 -38.92 -3.48 15.40
N HIS A 53 -38.72 -3.33 16.71
CA HIS A 53 -38.19 -2.11 17.32
C HIS A 53 -36.78 -1.77 16.81
N HIS A 54 -36.50 -0.48 16.70
CA HIS A 54 -35.14 0.02 16.53
C HIS A 54 -34.33 -0.19 17.82
N CYS A 55 -33.00 -0.28 17.68
CA CYS A 55 -32.11 -0.32 18.84
C CYS A 55 -32.03 1.07 19.51
N PRO A 56 -31.67 1.15 20.81
CA PRO A 56 -31.58 2.41 21.54
C PRO A 56 -30.62 3.41 20.89
N GLN A 57 -31.11 4.61 20.58
CA GLN A 57 -30.35 5.62 19.84
C GLN A 57 -30.74 7.06 20.23
N LEU A 58 -30.06 8.04 19.61
CA LEU A 58 -30.34 9.47 19.75
C LEU A 58 -30.93 10.04 18.44
N PRO A 59 -31.57 11.22 18.46
CA PRO A 59 -32.01 11.97 19.64
C PRO A 59 -33.14 11.23 20.37
N LEU A 60 -33.32 11.52 21.66
CA LEU A 60 -34.47 11.01 22.42
C LEU A 60 -35.77 11.59 21.83
N LYS A 61 -36.50 10.78 21.06
CA LYS A 61 -37.76 11.18 20.40
C LYS A 61 -38.96 10.75 21.26
N PRO A 62 -39.78 11.69 21.79
CA PRO A 62 -40.93 11.35 22.62
C PRO A 62 -41.90 10.39 21.92
N GLY A 63 -42.18 9.24 22.54
CA GLY A 63 -43.10 8.23 22.01
C GLY A 63 -42.52 7.30 20.95
N ILE A 64 -41.22 7.38 20.61
CA ILE A 64 -40.57 6.35 19.79
C ILE A 64 -40.13 5.19 20.68
N ASN A 65 -40.53 3.98 20.27
CA ASN A 65 -40.34 2.76 21.02
C ASN A 65 -39.01 2.08 20.65
N ASP A 66 -37.91 2.77 20.89
CA ASP A 66 -36.56 2.17 20.81
C ASP A 66 -36.40 1.18 21.97
N GLN A 67 -36.05 -0.07 21.67
CA GLN A 67 -35.93 -1.12 22.67
C GLN A 67 -34.62 -1.88 22.54
N GLU A 68 -34.10 -2.40 23.65
CA GLU A 68 -32.96 -3.31 23.62
C GLU A 68 -33.29 -4.63 22.92
N ASP A 69 -34.56 -5.06 22.94
CA ASP A 69 -35.03 -6.14 22.06
C ASP A 69 -35.16 -5.63 20.61
N CYS A 70 -34.01 -5.55 19.94
CA CYS A 70 -33.88 -5.05 18.57
C CYS A 70 -33.13 -5.98 17.60
N LEU A 71 -32.69 -7.19 18.01
CA LEU A 71 -31.87 -8.09 17.16
C LEU A 71 -32.70 -8.88 16.14
N TYR A 72 -33.27 -8.13 15.19
CA TYR A 72 -34.19 -8.59 14.18
C TYR A 72 -33.70 -8.33 12.75
N LEU A 73 -34.13 -9.18 11.82
CA LEU A 73 -33.92 -9.01 10.38
C LEU A 73 -35.24 -9.08 9.61
N ASN A 74 -35.21 -8.54 8.39
CA ASN A 74 -36.35 -8.44 7.48
C ASN A 74 -35.93 -9.00 6.12
N ILE A 75 -36.79 -9.79 5.48
CA ILE A 75 -36.50 -10.48 4.21
C ILE A 75 -37.56 -10.11 3.17
N TRP A 76 -37.12 -9.73 1.98
CA TRP A 76 -37.94 -9.60 0.78
C TRP A 76 -37.49 -10.60 -0.28
N SER A 77 -38.43 -11.34 -0.84
CA SER A 77 -38.16 -12.39 -1.82
C SER A 77 -39.25 -12.40 -2.91
N PRO A 78 -38.93 -12.52 -4.21
CA PRO A 78 -39.93 -12.56 -5.29
C PRO A 78 -40.98 -13.67 -5.09
N GLU A 79 -42.22 -13.46 -5.53
CA GLU A 79 -43.34 -14.40 -5.28
C GLU A 79 -43.10 -15.85 -5.81
N ASN A 80 -42.18 -16.01 -6.76
CA ASN A 80 -41.81 -17.27 -7.41
C ASN A 80 -40.35 -17.72 -7.14
N SER A 81 -39.71 -17.20 -6.08
CA SER A 81 -38.33 -17.56 -5.73
C SER A 81 -38.18 -19.05 -5.36
N GLY A 82 -37.03 -19.65 -5.70
CA GLY A 82 -36.75 -21.05 -5.40
C GLY A 82 -37.49 -22.10 -6.25
N LEU A 83 -38.50 -21.74 -7.05
CA LEU A 83 -39.25 -22.69 -7.90
C LEU A 83 -38.40 -23.40 -8.98
N TYR A 84 -37.33 -22.75 -9.43
CA TYR A 84 -36.43 -23.27 -10.48
C TYR A 84 -34.95 -23.30 -10.02
N ALA A 85 -34.52 -22.29 -9.26
CA ALA A 85 -33.20 -22.23 -8.63
C ALA A 85 -33.22 -21.26 -7.44
N PRO A 86 -32.35 -21.44 -6.43
CA PRO A 86 -32.08 -20.44 -5.41
C PRO A 86 -31.54 -19.12 -6.01
N LEU A 87 -32.02 -17.99 -5.52
CA LEU A 87 -31.68 -16.64 -6.00
C LEU A 87 -30.50 -16.03 -5.21
N PRO A 88 -29.66 -15.17 -5.81
CA PRO A 88 -28.67 -14.41 -5.07
C PRO A 88 -29.28 -13.62 -3.90
N VAL A 89 -28.51 -13.49 -2.83
CA VAL A 89 -28.91 -12.82 -1.58
C VAL A 89 -28.10 -11.55 -1.41
N VAL A 90 -28.76 -10.43 -1.10
CA VAL A 90 -28.10 -9.20 -0.65
C VAL A 90 -28.40 -8.99 0.82
N VAL A 91 -27.35 -8.87 1.63
CA VAL A 91 -27.47 -8.48 3.05
C VAL A 91 -27.08 -7.02 3.15
N PHE A 92 -28.05 -6.17 3.45
CA PHE A 92 -27.90 -4.73 3.51
C PHE A 92 -27.64 -4.25 4.93
N PHE A 93 -26.57 -3.46 5.07
CA PHE A 93 -26.22 -2.73 6.29
C PHE A 93 -26.34 -1.23 6.03
N GLU A 94 -27.04 -0.54 6.91
CA GLU A 94 -27.11 0.92 6.98
C GLU A 94 -26.49 1.43 8.30
N GLY A 95 -26.43 2.75 8.44
CA GLY A 95 -26.24 3.39 9.74
C GLY A 95 -25.51 4.72 9.64
N LYS A 96 -25.73 5.58 10.64
CA LYS A 96 -25.08 6.87 10.82
C LYS A 96 -24.10 6.80 11.98
N ASN A 97 -22.81 6.81 11.65
CA ASN A 97 -21.67 6.81 12.59
C ASN A 97 -21.68 5.70 13.64
N PHE A 98 -22.37 4.57 13.40
CA PHE A 98 -22.67 3.50 14.37
C PHE A 98 -23.56 3.94 15.55
N TYR A 99 -24.12 5.14 15.55
CA TYR A 99 -24.92 5.68 16.67
C TYR A 99 -26.43 5.64 16.42
N GLN A 100 -26.85 5.77 15.16
CA GLN A 100 -28.26 5.92 14.74
C GLN A 100 -28.54 5.07 13.49
N SER A 101 -29.77 4.59 13.33
CA SER A 101 -30.32 4.07 12.07
C SER A 101 -30.93 5.22 11.23
N SER A 102 -31.39 4.94 10.01
CA SER A 102 -32.22 5.91 9.28
C SER A 102 -33.56 6.15 10.00
N GLU A 103 -34.16 7.33 9.79
CA GLU A 103 -35.47 7.69 10.38
C GLU A 103 -36.63 6.85 9.83
N PHE A 104 -36.47 6.31 8.62
CA PHE A 104 -37.49 5.52 7.92
C PHE A 104 -36.96 4.11 7.63
N PRO A 105 -37.73 3.04 7.94
CA PRO A 105 -37.31 1.67 7.63
C PRO A 105 -37.08 1.44 6.13
N ILE A 106 -35.87 1.06 5.76
CA ILE A 106 -35.49 0.79 4.37
C ILE A 106 -36.14 -0.52 3.89
N SER A 107 -37.08 -0.40 2.95
CA SER A 107 -37.79 -1.54 2.37
C SER A 107 -37.01 -2.16 1.21
N GLY A 108 -36.60 -3.42 1.37
CA GLY A 108 -35.94 -4.19 0.31
C GLY A 108 -36.84 -4.57 -0.89
N GLN A 109 -38.13 -4.24 -0.84
CA GLN A 109 -39.13 -4.65 -1.83
C GLN A 109 -38.78 -4.25 -3.28
N ASP A 110 -38.40 -2.99 -3.49
CA ASP A 110 -38.13 -2.44 -4.82
C ASP A 110 -36.88 -3.06 -5.47
N LEU A 111 -35.86 -3.39 -4.67
CA LEU A 111 -34.63 -4.03 -5.17
C LEU A 111 -34.82 -5.55 -5.34
N SER A 112 -35.58 -6.20 -4.45
CA SER A 112 -35.93 -7.63 -4.55
C SER A 112 -36.68 -7.94 -5.84
N ALA A 113 -37.50 -6.99 -6.31
CA ALA A 113 -38.23 -7.07 -7.58
C ALA A 113 -37.32 -7.33 -8.81
N GLU A 114 -36.02 -7.03 -8.74
CA GLU A 114 -35.07 -7.33 -9.83
C GLU A 114 -34.47 -8.74 -9.76
N GLY A 115 -35.08 -9.65 -8.99
CA GLY A 115 -34.79 -11.10 -9.05
C GLY A 115 -33.79 -11.59 -8.00
N MET A 116 -33.77 -10.96 -6.83
CA MET A 116 -32.85 -11.31 -5.73
C MET A 116 -33.57 -11.28 -4.37
N VAL A 117 -33.02 -11.98 -3.38
CA VAL A 117 -33.51 -11.91 -2.00
C VAL A 117 -32.78 -10.76 -1.30
N ILE A 118 -33.52 -9.82 -0.72
CA ILE A 118 -32.96 -8.72 0.06
C ILE A 118 -33.18 -8.99 1.54
N VAL A 119 -32.14 -8.82 2.34
CA VAL A 119 -32.20 -8.89 3.80
C VAL A 119 -31.71 -7.58 4.39
N THR A 120 -32.49 -6.93 5.25
CA THR A 120 -32.00 -5.85 6.14
C THR A 120 -31.96 -6.37 7.58
N MET A 121 -31.07 -5.83 8.42
CA MET A 121 -31.02 -6.23 9.84
C MET A 121 -30.63 -5.07 10.76
N ASN A 122 -31.23 -5.08 11.94
CA ASN A 122 -30.87 -4.22 13.06
C ASN A 122 -29.70 -4.86 13.82
N TYR A 123 -28.82 -4.04 14.38
CA TYR A 123 -27.68 -4.45 15.22
C TYR A 123 -27.44 -3.37 16.29
N ARG A 124 -26.84 -3.71 17.44
CA ARG A 124 -26.66 -2.73 18.53
C ARG A 124 -25.77 -1.56 18.10
N LEU A 125 -26.21 -0.37 18.49
CA LEU A 125 -25.60 0.92 18.16
C LEU A 125 -24.94 1.55 19.40
N ASN A 126 -24.13 2.60 19.17
CA ASN A 126 -23.51 3.46 20.19
C ASN A 126 -22.91 2.68 21.37
N VAL A 127 -23.14 3.13 22.61
CA VAL A 127 -22.63 2.47 23.82
C VAL A 127 -23.16 1.04 23.97
N PHE A 128 -24.39 0.74 23.54
CA PHE A 128 -24.95 -0.62 23.61
C PHE A 128 -24.22 -1.61 22.68
N GLY A 129 -23.70 -1.13 21.54
CA GLY A 129 -22.97 -1.94 20.55
C GLY A 129 -21.45 -1.92 20.69
N PHE A 130 -20.87 -0.86 21.26
CA PHE A 130 -19.42 -0.60 21.17
C PHE A 130 -18.76 -0.16 22.47
N PHE A 131 -19.42 -0.29 23.63
CA PHE A 131 -18.76 -0.12 24.94
C PHE A 131 -17.57 -1.07 25.09
N CYS A 132 -16.40 -0.50 25.44
CA CYS A 132 -15.13 -1.20 25.50
C CYS A 132 -14.28 -0.71 26.68
N LEU A 133 -13.63 -1.61 27.41
CA LEU A 133 -12.62 -1.27 28.42
C LEU A 133 -11.26 -1.91 28.15
N GLY A 134 -11.07 -2.54 26.98
CA GLY A 134 -9.88 -3.31 26.65
C GLY A 134 -9.77 -4.64 27.43
N LEU A 135 -10.90 -5.19 27.89
CA LEU A 135 -10.98 -6.40 28.72
C LEU A 135 -11.99 -7.41 28.14
N PRO A 136 -11.84 -8.73 28.37
CA PRO A 136 -12.71 -9.76 27.78
C PRO A 136 -14.21 -9.58 28.04
N GLU A 137 -14.58 -9.09 29.21
CA GLU A 137 -15.97 -8.87 29.61
C GLU A 137 -16.56 -7.63 28.90
N ALA A 138 -15.76 -6.57 28.76
CA ALA A 138 -16.13 -5.30 28.14
C ALA A 138 -15.33 -5.12 26.84
N ARG A 139 -15.58 -6.03 25.89
CA ARG A 139 -14.75 -6.28 24.71
C ARG A 139 -14.96 -5.39 23.48
N GLY A 140 -15.92 -4.46 23.50
CA GLY A 140 -16.35 -3.76 22.30
C GLY A 140 -16.92 -4.70 21.22
N ASN A 141 -17.08 -4.19 20.00
CA ASN A 141 -17.48 -4.95 18.80
C ASN A 141 -18.80 -5.74 18.90
N LEU A 142 -19.67 -5.48 19.87
CA LEU A 142 -20.92 -6.23 20.05
C LEU A 142 -21.87 -6.02 18.85
N GLY A 143 -21.96 -4.79 18.32
CA GLY A 143 -22.71 -4.52 17.10
C GLY A 143 -22.15 -5.25 15.86
N MET A 144 -20.82 -5.49 15.80
CA MET A 144 -20.22 -6.32 14.74
C MET A 144 -20.55 -7.81 14.92
N LEU A 145 -20.54 -8.29 16.18
CA LEU A 145 -20.95 -9.66 16.50
C LEU A 145 -22.44 -9.91 16.24
N ASP A 146 -23.29 -8.90 16.40
CA ASP A 146 -24.71 -8.94 16.05
C ASP A 146 -24.88 -9.15 14.54
N GLN A 147 -24.22 -8.33 13.72
CA GLN A 147 -24.19 -8.50 12.26
C GLN A 147 -23.66 -9.90 11.86
N TYR A 148 -22.60 -10.37 12.51
CA TYR A 148 -22.06 -11.73 12.30
C TYR A 148 -23.07 -12.83 12.66
N SER A 149 -23.79 -12.68 13.77
CA SER A 149 -24.87 -13.60 14.17
C SER A 149 -26.03 -13.59 13.17
N GLY A 150 -26.37 -12.43 12.62
CA GLY A 150 -27.31 -12.28 11.52
C GLY A 150 -26.84 -13.00 10.25
N LEU A 151 -25.58 -12.86 9.87
CA LEU A 151 -25.00 -13.57 8.72
C LEU A 151 -24.97 -15.10 8.91
N LEU A 152 -24.65 -15.58 10.12
CA LEU A 152 -24.77 -17.00 10.48
C LEU A 152 -26.20 -17.50 10.32
N TRP A 153 -27.18 -16.74 10.82
CA TRP A 153 -28.60 -17.08 10.67
C TRP A 153 -29.01 -17.13 9.20
N ILE A 154 -28.58 -16.15 8.39
CA ILE A 154 -28.88 -16.09 6.95
C ILE A 154 -28.32 -17.32 6.24
N ARG A 155 -27.04 -17.67 6.43
CA ARG A 155 -26.46 -18.88 5.81
C ARG A 155 -27.20 -20.16 6.18
N GLN A 156 -27.73 -20.26 7.41
CA GLN A 156 -28.47 -21.43 7.89
C GLN A 156 -29.92 -21.50 7.37
N ASN A 157 -30.57 -20.36 7.08
CA ASN A 157 -32.02 -20.30 6.88
C ASN A 157 -32.48 -19.74 5.52
N ILE A 158 -31.66 -18.98 4.79
CA ILE A 158 -32.12 -18.17 3.64
C ILE A 158 -32.67 -18.99 2.46
N ASN A 159 -32.27 -20.26 2.34
CA ASN A 159 -32.80 -21.20 1.35
C ASN A 159 -34.32 -21.45 1.53
N GLN A 160 -34.84 -21.36 2.77
CA GLN A 160 -36.28 -21.46 3.05
C GLN A 160 -37.08 -20.25 2.52
N PHE A 161 -36.39 -19.19 2.10
CA PHE A 161 -36.96 -17.97 1.49
C PHE A 161 -36.60 -17.85 0.01
N GLY A 162 -36.12 -18.95 -0.60
CA GLY A 162 -35.70 -19.01 -2.01
C GLY A 162 -34.33 -18.38 -2.31
N GLY A 163 -33.53 -18.07 -1.30
CA GLY A 163 -32.19 -17.49 -1.45
C GLY A 163 -31.05 -18.51 -1.40
N ASP A 164 -29.99 -18.26 -2.15
CA ASP A 164 -28.79 -19.10 -2.23
C ASP A 164 -27.78 -18.72 -1.13
N PRO A 165 -27.52 -19.59 -0.13
CA PRO A 165 -26.55 -19.29 0.92
C PRO A 165 -25.11 -19.20 0.41
N GLU A 166 -24.81 -19.68 -0.80
CA GLU A 166 -23.49 -19.61 -1.44
C GLU A 166 -23.36 -18.46 -2.45
N LYS A 167 -24.37 -17.57 -2.54
CA LYS A 167 -24.35 -16.35 -3.36
C LYS A 167 -24.83 -15.13 -2.58
N ILE A 168 -24.20 -14.90 -1.44
CA ILE A 168 -24.41 -13.73 -0.59
C ILE A 168 -23.51 -12.57 -1.06
N THR A 169 -24.11 -11.40 -1.23
CA THR A 169 -23.43 -10.12 -1.44
C THR A 169 -23.69 -9.25 -0.21
N LEU A 170 -22.64 -8.72 0.42
CA LEU A 170 -22.83 -7.71 1.47
C LEU A 170 -22.94 -6.34 0.81
N TYR A 171 -23.98 -5.58 1.13
CA TYR A 171 -24.17 -4.21 0.63
C TYR A 171 -24.22 -3.27 1.82
N GLY A 172 -23.18 -2.45 1.97
CA GLY A 172 -23.11 -1.41 2.98
C GLY A 172 -23.33 -0.03 2.39
N HIS A 173 -24.14 0.79 3.07
CA HIS A 173 -24.31 2.22 2.80
C HIS A 173 -23.84 3.04 4.01
N GLN A 174 -23.14 4.17 3.77
CA GLN A 174 -22.51 5.02 4.80
C GLN A 174 -21.72 4.19 5.82
N THR A 175 -22.17 4.09 7.08
CA THR A 175 -21.46 3.31 8.11
C THR A 175 -21.67 1.80 7.96
N GLY A 176 -22.73 1.38 7.27
CA GLY A 176 -22.84 0.02 6.75
C GLY A 176 -21.72 -0.31 5.76
N ALA A 177 -21.25 0.64 4.95
CA ALA A 177 -20.12 0.43 4.03
C ALA A 177 -18.81 0.15 4.79
N VAL A 178 -18.62 0.84 5.93
CA VAL A 178 -17.54 0.54 6.89
C VAL A 178 -17.71 -0.85 7.49
N SER A 179 -18.94 -1.22 7.89
CA SER A 179 -19.24 -2.56 8.40
C SER A 179 -18.87 -3.67 7.39
N VAL A 180 -19.15 -3.45 6.10
CA VAL A 180 -18.76 -4.38 5.03
C VAL A 180 -17.24 -4.54 4.90
N ILE A 181 -16.47 -3.44 4.99
CA ILE A 181 -15.00 -3.51 5.02
C ILE A 181 -14.51 -4.29 6.25
N PHE A 182 -15.16 -4.10 7.40
CA PHE A 182 -14.82 -4.82 8.62
C PHE A 182 -15.14 -6.32 8.52
N HIS A 183 -16.19 -6.70 7.78
CA HIS A 183 -16.45 -8.10 7.39
C HIS A 183 -15.46 -8.64 6.34
N MET A 184 -14.80 -7.80 5.55
CA MET A 184 -13.70 -8.21 4.66
C MET A 184 -12.38 -8.42 5.43
N VAL A 185 -12.14 -7.66 6.49
CA VAL A 185 -10.94 -7.78 7.34
C VAL A 185 -11.08 -8.91 8.38
N SER A 186 -12.30 -9.20 8.83
CA SER A 186 -12.52 -10.27 9.82
C SER A 186 -12.32 -11.68 9.22
N PRO A 187 -11.46 -12.54 9.81
CA PRO A 187 -11.33 -13.92 9.36
C PRO A 187 -12.58 -14.76 9.70
N ARG A 188 -13.43 -14.31 10.63
CA ARG A 188 -14.66 -15.03 11.04
C ARG A 188 -15.71 -15.11 9.94
N THR A 189 -15.68 -14.19 8.99
CA THR A 189 -16.60 -14.08 7.85
C THR A 189 -16.00 -14.59 6.54
N ALA A 190 -14.82 -15.24 6.60
CA ALA A 190 -14.22 -15.91 5.44
C ALA A 190 -15.19 -16.92 4.82
N GLY A 191 -15.42 -16.79 3.51
CA GLY A 191 -16.35 -17.64 2.75
C GLY A 191 -17.84 -17.34 2.95
N PHE A 192 -18.23 -16.39 3.82
CA PHE A 192 -19.65 -16.12 4.08
C PHE A 192 -20.35 -15.41 2.93
N PHE A 193 -19.61 -14.62 2.15
CA PHE A 193 -20.08 -13.80 1.04
C PHE A 193 -19.08 -13.84 -0.12
N GLN A 194 -19.59 -13.59 -1.34
CA GLN A 194 -18.85 -13.77 -2.59
C GLN A 194 -18.62 -12.43 -3.32
N ARG A 195 -19.27 -11.34 -2.88
CA ARG A 195 -19.19 -9.99 -3.46
C ARG A 195 -19.49 -8.95 -2.39
N VAL A 196 -19.06 -7.71 -2.62
CA VAL A 196 -19.40 -6.56 -1.76
C VAL A 196 -19.82 -5.33 -2.56
N ILE A 197 -20.71 -4.54 -1.98
CA ILE A 197 -21.09 -3.20 -2.45
C ILE A 197 -20.79 -2.19 -1.33
N ILE A 198 -19.97 -1.19 -1.62
CA ILE A 198 -19.45 -0.19 -0.69
C ILE A 198 -19.92 1.20 -1.15
N SER A 199 -21.06 1.65 -0.64
CA SER A 199 -21.77 2.86 -1.10
C SER A 199 -21.63 4.01 -0.11
N SER A 200 -21.16 5.16 -0.59
CA SER A 200 -21.18 6.45 0.11
C SER A 200 -20.58 6.41 1.54
N GLY A 201 -19.53 5.60 1.74
CA GLY A 201 -18.81 5.47 3.01
C GLY A 201 -17.36 5.04 2.83
N SER A 202 -16.53 5.25 3.86
CA SER A 202 -15.11 4.89 3.88
C SER A 202 -14.63 4.55 5.30
N ALA A 203 -13.82 3.51 5.44
CA ALA A 203 -13.11 3.14 6.68
C ALA A 203 -11.85 4.00 6.91
N VAL A 204 -11.37 4.71 5.89
CA VAL A 204 -10.12 5.51 5.97
C VAL A 204 -10.39 6.94 6.45
N VAL A 205 -11.65 7.29 6.76
CA VAL A 205 -11.97 8.59 7.36
C VAL A 205 -11.36 8.68 8.76
N SER A 206 -10.72 9.80 9.04
CA SER A 206 -9.81 9.99 10.17
C SER A 206 -10.43 9.89 11.57
N TRP A 207 -11.75 9.97 11.70
CA TRP A 207 -12.47 9.69 12.96
C TRP A 207 -12.15 8.30 13.54
N GLN A 208 -11.62 7.36 12.76
CA GLN A 208 -11.18 6.04 13.25
C GLN A 208 -9.77 6.04 13.88
N HIS A 209 -8.91 7.03 13.60
CA HIS A 209 -7.50 7.01 14.01
C HIS A 209 -7.14 7.98 15.15
N GLN A 210 -8.13 8.66 15.74
CA GLN A 210 -7.97 9.49 16.94
C GLN A 210 -8.93 9.08 18.07
N ASN A 211 -9.88 8.22 17.76
CA ASN A 211 -10.90 7.78 18.69
C ASN A 211 -10.38 6.62 19.57
N ASP A 212 -10.45 6.79 20.89
CA ASP A 212 -10.38 5.69 21.85
C ASP A 212 -11.77 5.42 22.51
N PRO A 213 -12.50 4.38 22.06
CA PRO A 213 -13.74 3.95 22.71
C PRO A 213 -13.58 3.58 24.19
N ILE A 214 -12.36 3.30 24.68
CA ILE A 214 -12.07 3.06 26.10
C ILE A 214 -12.14 4.37 26.89
N VAL A 215 -11.69 5.50 26.33
CA VAL A 215 -11.83 6.83 26.95
C VAL A 215 -13.30 7.21 27.04
N ALA A 216 -14.05 7.09 25.94
CA ALA A 216 -15.49 7.33 25.92
C ALA A 216 -16.25 6.44 26.93
N SER A 217 -15.92 5.14 26.97
CA SER A 217 -16.52 4.18 27.92
C SER A 217 -16.22 4.53 29.39
N LYS A 218 -14.99 4.95 29.71
CA LYS A 218 -14.61 5.41 31.06
C LYS A 218 -15.36 6.68 31.46
N GLN A 219 -15.60 7.60 30.53
CA GLN A 219 -16.32 8.84 30.83
C GLN A 219 -17.82 8.59 31.06
N ILE A 220 -18.46 7.74 30.25
CA ILE A 220 -19.85 7.30 30.49
C ILE A 220 -19.99 6.57 31.84
N LEU A 221 -19.01 5.74 32.24
CA LEU A 221 -19.01 5.12 33.58
C LEU A 221 -19.02 6.16 34.71
N ARG A 222 -18.23 7.24 34.61
CA ARG A 222 -18.21 8.32 35.61
C ARG A 222 -19.53 9.09 35.64
N MET A 223 -20.06 9.48 34.48
CA MET A 223 -21.33 10.21 34.37
C MET A 223 -22.50 9.40 34.95
N LEU A 224 -22.48 8.08 34.81
CA LEU A 224 -23.47 7.18 35.38
C LEU A 224 -23.21 6.79 36.85
N GLY A 225 -22.12 7.24 37.47
CA GLY A 225 -21.74 6.86 38.84
C GLY A 225 -21.43 5.37 38.99
N CYS A 226 -20.80 4.76 37.97
CA CYS A 226 -20.41 3.36 37.91
C CYS A 226 -18.88 3.14 38.04
N ASP A 227 -18.09 4.21 38.14
CA ASP A 227 -16.63 4.17 38.27
C ASP A 227 -16.14 3.61 39.63
N ALA A 228 -16.88 3.85 40.71
CA ALA A 228 -16.59 3.35 42.05
C ALA A 228 -16.71 1.80 42.19
N TYR A 229 -17.28 1.10 41.20
CA TYR A 229 -17.44 -0.36 41.21
C TYR A 229 -16.31 -1.07 40.46
N THR A 230 -15.08 -0.89 40.93
CA THR A 230 -13.84 -1.40 40.31
C THR A 230 -13.78 -2.92 40.09
N VAL A 231 -14.64 -3.70 40.75
CA VAL A 231 -14.70 -5.17 40.62
C VAL A 231 -15.59 -5.64 39.46
N ASN A 232 -16.62 -4.88 39.05
CA ASN A 232 -17.46 -5.23 37.90
C ASN A 232 -18.27 -4.01 37.37
N PRO A 233 -17.73 -3.22 36.43
CA PRO A 233 -18.43 -2.05 35.89
C PRO A 233 -19.69 -2.41 35.10
N LEU A 234 -19.72 -3.58 34.46
CA LEU A 234 -20.89 -4.05 33.69
C LEU A 234 -22.09 -4.33 34.58
N LYS A 235 -21.89 -4.81 35.81
CA LYS A 235 -22.98 -5.01 36.78
C LYS A 235 -23.72 -3.70 37.08
N CYS A 236 -22.98 -2.58 37.20
CA CYS A 236 -23.58 -1.27 37.39
C CYS A 236 -24.29 -0.76 36.12
N LEU A 237 -23.67 -0.90 34.94
CA LEU A 237 -24.29 -0.48 33.67
C LEU A 237 -25.56 -1.29 33.34
N ARG A 238 -25.60 -2.58 33.67
CA ARG A 238 -26.78 -3.45 33.53
C ARG A 238 -27.95 -3.02 34.43
N SER A 239 -27.69 -2.36 35.57
CA SER A 239 -28.74 -1.87 36.46
C SER A 239 -29.24 -0.45 36.13
N LYS A 240 -28.71 0.22 35.10
CA LYS A 240 -29.19 1.55 34.66
C LYS A 240 -30.38 1.40 33.69
N ASN A 241 -31.24 2.42 33.65
CA ASN A 241 -32.26 2.55 32.61
C ASN A 241 -31.59 2.91 31.27
N VAL A 242 -32.13 2.42 30.16
CA VAL A 242 -31.72 2.77 28.79
C VAL A 242 -31.76 4.28 28.58
N GLU A 243 -32.83 4.95 29.05
CA GLU A 243 -32.99 6.40 28.93
C GLU A 243 -31.87 7.17 29.64
N HIS A 244 -31.48 6.76 30.85
CA HIS A 244 -30.36 7.38 31.58
C HIS A 244 -29.00 7.15 30.88
N ILE A 245 -28.81 5.99 30.25
CA ILE A 245 -27.60 5.72 29.46
C ILE A 245 -27.56 6.62 28.21
N LEU A 246 -28.67 6.77 27.51
CA LEU A 246 -28.78 7.64 26.34
C LEU A 246 -28.66 9.13 26.70
N GLN A 247 -29.19 9.56 27.85
CA GLN A 247 -28.99 10.92 28.36
C GLN A 247 -27.51 11.20 28.64
N ALA A 248 -26.81 10.29 29.34
CA ALA A 248 -25.36 10.43 29.56
C ALA A 248 -24.57 10.44 28.23
N LEU A 249 -25.02 9.69 27.22
CA LEU A 249 -24.44 9.71 25.87
C LEU A 249 -24.68 11.06 25.15
N ALA A 250 -25.87 11.66 25.30
CA ALA A 250 -26.19 12.96 24.74
C ALA A 250 -25.34 14.06 25.41
N GLU A 251 -25.34 14.13 26.74
CA GLU A 251 -24.52 15.05 27.53
C GLU A 251 -23.03 14.92 27.20
N TYR A 252 -22.51 13.69 27.03
CA TYR A 252 -21.12 13.46 26.62
C TYR A 252 -20.82 14.00 25.21
N SER A 253 -21.77 13.84 24.28
CA SER A 253 -21.64 14.32 22.89
C SER A 253 -21.71 15.85 22.78
N GLU A 254 -22.35 16.53 23.74
CA GLU A 254 -22.46 17.99 23.79
C GLU A 254 -21.32 18.67 24.58
N SER A 255 -20.78 18.02 25.62
CA SER A 255 -19.88 18.66 26.60
C SER A 255 -18.38 18.53 26.32
N PHE A 256 -17.96 17.60 25.47
CA PHE A 256 -16.56 17.39 25.11
C PHE A 256 -16.32 17.63 23.61
N ASN A 257 -15.15 18.16 23.24
CA ASN A 257 -14.69 18.14 21.85
C ASN A 257 -14.76 16.69 21.37
N TRP A 258 -15.64 16.41 20.40
CA TRP A 258 -16.14 15.07 20.08
C TRP A 258 -15.16 14.26 19.20
N ASP A 259 -13.93 14.13 19.70
CA ASP A 259 -12.85 13.39 19.07
C ASP A 259 -12.95 11.87 19.40
N ASP A 260 -13.42 11.51 20.60
CA ASP A 260 -13.68 10.12 21.06
C ASP A 260 -15.16 9.71 20.92
N LYS A 261 -15.42 8.50 20.36
CA LYS A 261 -16.73 7.99 19.92
C LYS A 261 -16.86 6.47 20.14
N PHE A 262 -18.09 5.98 20.27
CA PHE A 262 -18.39 4.55 20.31
C PHE A 262 -18.36 3.93 18.90
N LEU A 263 -17.19 3.47 18.47
CA LEU A 263 -16.94 2.79 17.18
C LEU A 263 -16.36 1.37 17.40
N PRO A 264 -16.33 0.50 16.38
CA PRO A 264 -15.61 -0.77 16.45
C PRO A 264 -14.11 -0.58 16.77
N VAL A 265 -13.52 -1.55 17.46
CA VAL A 265 -12.14 -1.55 17.96
C VAL A 265 -11.34 -2.71 17.40
N VAL A 266 -10.03 -2.53 17.27
CA VAL A 266 -9.09 -3.66 17.08
C VAL A 266 -9.05 -4.45 18.38
N ASP A 267 -9.48 -5.70 18.37
CA ASP A 267 -9.68 -6.52 19.58
C ASP A 267 -8.54 -7.52 19.87
N THR A 268 -7.30 -7.11 19.58
CA THR A 268 -6.06 -7.87 19.82
C THR A 268 -5.83 -8.27 21.28
N PHE A 269 -6.41 -7.53 22.24
CA PHE A 269 -6.40 -7.87 23.67
C PHE A 269 -7.21 -9.12 24.03
N LEU A 270 -8.03 -9.64 23.11
CA LEU A 270 -8.69 -10.95 23.26
C LEU A 270 -7.80 -12.08 22.75
N ALA A 271 -8.05 -13.31 23.20
CA ALA A 271 -7.50 -14.51 22.58
C ALA A 271 -7.97 -14.67 21.13
N ASP A 272 -7.13 -15.19 20.24
CA ASP A 272 -7.35 -15.30 18.79
C ASP A 272 -8.75 -15.82 18.41
N THR A 273 -9.20 -16.89 19.04
CA THR A 273 -10.52 -17.52 18.79
C THR A 273 -11.69 -16.58 19.07
N ASN A 274 -11.51 -15.57 19.92
CA ASN A 274 -12.53 -14.63 20.36
C ASN A 274 -12.49 -13.29 19.60
N ARG A 275 -11.42 -12.98 18.87
CA ARG A 275 -11.26 -11.73 18.09
C ARG A 275 -12.29 -11.62 16.98
N TYR A 276 -12.73 -10.40 16.72
CA TYR A 276 -13.54 -10.03 15.56
C TYR A 276 -12.76 -9.17 14.56
N LEU A 277 -12.00 -8.19 15.06
CA LEU A 277 -11.12 -7.32 14.28
C LEU A 277 -9.68 -7.49 14.79
N PRO A 278 -8.96 -8.54 14.32
CA PRO A 278 -7.60 -8.82 14.78
C PRO A 278 -6.55 -7.86 14.19
N LEU A 279 -6.92 -7.07 13.17
CA LEU A 279 -6.05 -6.12 12.46
C LEU A 279 -6.70 -4.74 12.47
N ASP A 280 -5.89 -3.68 12.39
CA ASP A 280 -6.40 -2.37 11.98
C ASP A 280 -6.93 -2.45 10.53
N PRO A 281 -8.19 -2.05 10.25
CA PRO A 281 -8.76 -2.18 8.91
C PRO A 281 -8.04 -1.39 7.83
N VAL A 282 -7.47 -0.22 8.15
CA VAL A 282 -6.80 0.65 7.16
C VAL A 282 -5.41 0.12 6.81
N HIS A 283 -4.70 -0.41 7.81
CA HIS A 283 -3.49 -1.21 7.62
C HIS A 283 -3.81 -2.46 6.79
N ALA A 284 -4.89 -3.18 7.13
CA ALA A 284 -5.28 -4.37 6.38
C ALA A 284 -5.57 -4.08 4.90
N LEU A 285 -6.28 -2.98 4.61
CA LEU A 285 -6.50 -2.54 3.24
C LEU A 285 -5.18 -2.25 2.50
N ARG A 286 -4.24 -1.53 3.14
CA ARG A 286 -2.93 -1.20 2.54
C ARG A 286 -2.11 -2.44 2.19
N GLU A 287 -1.99 -3.39 3.12
CA GLU A 287 -1.18 -4.61 2.92
C GLU A 287 -1.90 -5.69 2.08
N GLY A 288 -3.18 -5.50 1.76
CA GLY A 288 -3.98 -6.51 1.05
C GLY A 288 -4.46 -7.67 1.94
N THR A 289 -4.36 -7.57 3.26
CA THR A 289 -4.68 -8.63 4.23
C THR A 289 -6.18 -8.69 4.56
N TYR A 290 -7.01 -8.73 3.52
CA TYR A 290 -8.47 -8.81 3.58
C TYR A 290 -9.05 -9.73 2.50
N LEU A 291 -10.30 -10.15 2.67
CA LEU A 291 -11.01 -11.07 1.78
C LEU A 291 -11.16 -10.50 0.36
N GLN A 292 -10.54 -11.19 -0.59
CA GLN A 292 -10.48 -10.83 -2.01
C GLN A 292 -11.76 -11.26 -2.74
N VAL A 293 -12.80 -10.43 -2.71
CA VAL A 293 -14.08 -10.65 -3.41
C VAL A 293 -14.48 -9.43 -4.24
N PRO A 294 -15.08 -9.59 -5.45
CA PRO A 294 -15.51 -8.48 -6.32
C PRO A 294 -16.19 -7.31 -5.58
N ILE A 295 -15.79 -6.08 -5.95
CA ILE A 295 -16.25 -4.83 -5.32
C ILE A 295 -17.01 -3.98 -6.35
N LEU A 296 -18.19 -3.50 -5.95
CA LEU A 296 -18.82 -2.32 -6.53
C LEU A 296 -18.77 -1.19 -5.50
N THR A 297 -18.10 -0.08 -5.79
CA THR A 297 -17.87 1.01 -4.83
C THR A 297 -18.18 2.36 -5.45
N GLY A 298 -18.60 3.33 -4.65
CA GLY A 298 -18.82 4.68 -5.14
C GLY A 298 -19.41 5.63 -4.10
N ILE A 299 -19.67 6.85 -4.53
CA ILE A 299 -20.20 7.94 -3.71
C ILE A 299 -21.32 8.69 -4.43
N SER A 300 -22.23 9.25 -3.64
CA SER A 300 -23.25 10.20 -4.06
C SER A 300 -22.97 11.58 -3.48
N LYS A 301 -23.27 12.66 -4.22
CA LYS A 301 -23.50 13.95 -3.55
C LYS A 301 -24.62 13.79 -2.49
N PRO A 302 -24.50 14.40 -1.31
CA PRO A 302 -25.55 14.37 -0.29
C PRO A 302 -26.76 15.19 -0.74
N ILE A 303 -27.95 14.76 -0.34
CA ILE A 303 -29.20 15.51 -0.57
C ILE A 303 -29.47 16.46 0.60
N THR A 304 -29.13 16.02 1.81
CA THR A 304 -29.27 16.71 3.08
C THR A 304 -27.93 16.72 3.82
N ASP A 305 -27.67 17.76 4.60
CA ASP A 305 -26.53 17.83 5.53
C ASP A 305 -27.06 18.14 6.93
N GLU A 306 -26.47 17.53 7.96
CA GLU A 306 -26.88 17.69 9.36
C GLU A 306 -26.66 19.12 9.87
N GLN A 307 -25.64 19.82 9.37
CA GLN A 307 -25.34 21.21 9.70
C GLN A 307 -26.00 22.20 8.74
N PHE A 308 -26.75 21.74 7.73
CA PHE A 308 -27.38 22.58 6.70
C PHE A 308 -28.20 23.73 7.30
N MET A 309 -28.99 23.45 8.34
CA MET A 309 -29.84 24.47 8.99
C MET A 309 -28.99 25.52 9.72
N GLN A 310 -27.90 25.12 10.39
CA GLN A 310 -26.96 26.05 11.01
C GLN A 310 -26.26 26.93 9.96
N TRP A 311 -25.80 26.34 8.86
CA TRP A 311 -25.16 27.09 7.78
C TRP A 311 -26.15 28.03 7.09
N LEU A 312 -27.43 27.63 6.95
CA LEU A 312 -28.49 28.46 6.38
C LEU A 312 -28.84 29.64 7.29
N GLU A 313 -28.88 29.42 8.61
CA GLU A 313 -29.04 30.49 9.59
C GLU A 313 -27.88 31.49 9.50
N LEU A 314 -26.63 31.01 9.50
CA LEU A 314 -25.42 31.85 9.35
C LEU A 314 -25.41 32.60 8.01
N ALA A 315 -25.81 31.96 6.91
CA ALA A 315 -25.96 32.59 5.60
C ALA A 315 -27.04 33.69 5.61
N SER A 316 -28.14 33.49 6.34
CA SER A 316 -29.20 34.50 6.49
C SER A 316 -28.73 35.75 7.27
N GLN A 317 -27.73 35.60 8.14
CA GLN A 317 -27.11 36.71 8.88
C GLN A 317 -26.11 37.53 8.02
N GLY A 318 -25.67 36.96 6.89
CA GLY A 318 -24.86 37.64 5.88
C GLY A 318 -23.53 36.95 5.55
N TYR A 319 -22.89 37.40 4.47
CA TYR A 319 -21.59 36.90 4.00
C TYR A 319 -20.50 36.90 5.10
N PRO A 320 -20.29 37.98 5.90
CA PRO A 320 -19.22 38.01 6.90
C PRO A 320 -19.36 36.96 8.00
N GLN A 321 -20.59 36.66 8.43
CA GLN A 321 -20.90 35.69 9.47
C GLN A 321 -20.59 34.26 8.99
N LEU A 322 -21.03 33.93 7.78
CA LEU A 322 -20.72 32.64 7.16
C LEU A 322 -19.21 32.49 6.90
N GLN A 323 -18.54 33.52 6.37
CA GLN A 323 -17.08 33.49 6.16
C GLN A 323 -16.33 33.28 7.49
N GLN A 324 -16.71 34.03 8.54
CA GLN A 324 -16.10 33.90 9.86
C GLN A 324 -16.26 32.48 10.43
N TYR A 325 -17.42 31.85 10.24
CA TYR A 325 -17.66 30.47 10.67
C TYR A 325 -16.80 29.47 9.87
N ILE A 326 -16.67 29.65 8.55
CA ILE A 326 -15.81 28.82 7.70
C ILE A 326 -14.35 28.90 8.16
N GLU A 327 -13.82 30.11 8.33
CA GLU A 327 -12.41 30.32 8.69
C GLU A 327 -12.08 29.93 10.13
N LYS A 328 -12.99 30.18 11.10
CA LYS A 328 -12.72 29.96 12.53
C LYS A 328 -13.22 28.62 13.08
N ALA A 329 -14.14 27.94 12.39
CA ALA A 329 -14.66 26.63 12.82
C ALA A 329 -14.40 25.53 11.79
N LYS A 330 -14.87 25.67 10.54
CA LYS A 330 -14.85 24.57 9.55
C LYS A 330 -13.44 24.20 9.08
N ILE A 331 -12.61 25.16 8.68
CA ILE A 331 -11.22 24.88 8.27
C ILE A 331 -10.41 24.26 9.43
N PRO A 332 -10.47 24.77 10.68
CA PRO A 332 -9.89 24.09 11.84
C PRO A 332 -10.39 22.67 12.11
N GLU A 333 -11.69 22.39 11.96
CA GLU A 333 -12.27 21.05 12.10
C GLU A 333 -11.67 20.09 11.06
N ILE A 334 -11.75 20.45 9.78
CA ILE A 334 -11.24 19.63 8.67
C ILE A 334 -9.72 19.42 8.76
N THR A 335 -8.95 20.44 9.12
CA THR A 335 -7.49 20.30 9.22
C THR A 335 -7.05 19.43 10.40
N ARG A 336 -7.79 19.43 11.52
CA ARG A 336 -7.63 18.46 12.61
C ARG A 336 -7.89 17.04 12.12
N LEU A 337 -8.96 16.83 11.35
CA LEU A 337 -9.29 15.54 10.77
C LEU A 337 -8.14 14.98 9.92
N TYR A 338 -7.50 15.78 9.09
CA TYR A 338 -6.36 15.30 8.28
C TYR A 338 -5.02 15.21 9.06
N LYS A 339 -5.04 15.36 10.40
CA LYS A 339 -3.85 15.39 11.29
C LYS A 339 -2.75 16.35 10.80
N LEU A 340 -3.15 17.47 10.19
CA LEU A 340 -2.21 18.40 9.58
C LEU A 340 -1.45 19.21 10.65
N SER A 341 -0.14 19.36 10.46
CA SER A 341 0.78 19.98 11.41
C SER A 341 0.39 21.43 11.76
N THR A 342 0.39 21.75 13.04
CA THR A 342 0.16 23.11 13.55
C THR A 342 1.26 24.10 13.12
N THR A 343 2.46 23.61 12.78
CA THR A 343 3.62 24.42 12.38
C THR A 343 3.40 25.17 11.05
N ASN A 344 2.55 24.62 10.17
CA ASN A 344 2.21 25.19 8.85
C ASN A 344 0.73 25.59 8.75
N LYS A 345 0.06 25.79 9.89
CA LYS A 345 -1.39 26.01 9.96
C LYS A 345 -1.87 27.12 9.04
N ASP A 346 -1.22 28.28 9.08
CA ASP A 346 -1.65 29.45 8.29
C ASP A 346 -1.48 29.21 6.79
N GLN A 347 -0.36 28.61 6.35
CA GLN A 347 -0.15 28.25 4.94
C GLN A 347 -1.19 27.25 4.45
N ILE A 348 -1.52 26.24 5.27
CA ILE A 348 -2.53 25.22 4.98
C ILE A 348 -3.93 25.86 4.89
N PHE A 349 -4.25 26.78 5.80
CA PHE A 349 -5.52 27.50 5.79
C PHE A 349 -5.63 28.41 4.57
N ASP A 350 -4.55 29.12 4.20
CA ASP A 350 -4.49 29.95 2.99
C ASP A 350 -4.60 29.10 1.71
N LEU A 351 -3.97 27.92 1.65
CA LEU A 351 -4.13 26.97 0.54
C LEU A 351 -5.55 26.43 0.41
N ILE A 352 -6.23 26.13 1.53
CA ILE A 352 -7.63 25.71 1.55
C ILE A 352 -8.54 26.87 1.09
N LYS A 353 -8.35 28.08 1.62
CA LYS A 353 -9.08 29.29 1.19
C LYS A 353 -8.88 29.58 -0.29
N TRP A 354 -7.65 29.53 -0.79
CA TRP A 354 -7.32 29.69 -2.21
C TRP A 354 -7.97 28.61 -3.08
N LYS A 355 -8.07 27.36 -2.58
CA LYS A 355 -8.61 26.23 -3.36
C LYS A 355 -10.14 26.21 -3.43
N TYR A 356 -10.83 26.64 -2.36
CA TYR A 356 -12.27 26.46 -2.17
C TYR A 356 -13.08 27.76 -2.07
N PHE A 357 -12.48 28.84 -1.60
CA PHE A 357 -13.18 30.06 -1.17
C PHE A 357 -12.66 31.33 -1.87
N SER A 358 -12.15 31.17 -3.11
CA SER A 358 -11.56 32.25 -3.89
C SER A 358 -12.53 32.97 -4.83
N SER A 359 -13.72 32.41 -5.08
CA SER A 359 -14.62 32.80 -6.19
C SER A 359 -15.80 33.66 -5.75
N ASN A 360 -16.10 33.72 -4.45
CA ASN A 360 -17.35 34.23 -3.90
C ASN A 360 -17.64 35.73 -4.08
N GLN A 361 -16.65 36.61 -4.28
CA GLN A 361 -16.85 38.07 -4.48
C GLN A 361 -17.75 38.80 -3.45
N GLY A 362 -17.94 38.24 -2.25
CA GLY A 362 -18.87 38.77 -1.25
C GLY A 362 -20.33 38.29 -1.37
N ASP A 363 -20.65 37.41 -2.33
CA ASP A 363 -21.97 36.77 -2.44
C ASP A 363 -22.08 35.58 -1.47
N VAL A 364 -22.99 35.69 -0.50
CA VAL A 364 -23.26 34.65 0.50
C VAL A 364 -23.78 33.35 -0.10
N ARG A 365 -24.45 33.39 -1.27
CA ARG A 365 -24.95 32.19 -1.95
C ARG A 365 -23.82 31.36 -2.53
N ILE A 366 -22.87 32.02 -3.19
CA ILE A 366 -21.68 31.35 -3.74
C ILE A 366 -20.85 30.77 -2.59
N LEU A 367 -20.64 31.53 -1.51
CA LEU A 367 -19.91 31.06 -0.32
C LEU A 367 -20.58 29.84 0.35
N PHE A 368 -21.92 29.80 0.37
CA PHE A 368 -22.68 28.68 0.92
C PHE A 368 -22.54 27.40 0.08
N ASP A 369 -22.57 27.50 -1.25
CA ASP A 369 -22.31 26.36 -2.13
C ASP A 369 -20.83 25.93 -2.12
N GLU A 370 -19.88 26.87 -2.02
CA GLU A 370 -18.45 26.60 -1.79
C GLU A 370 -18.24 25.80 -0.49
N LEU A 371 -18.92 26.15 0.61
CA LEU A 371 -18.87 25.41 1.88
C LEU A 371 -19.40 23.98 1.73
N LYS A 372 -20.55 23.79 1.09
CA LYS A 372 -21.11 22.45 0.83
C LYS A 372 -20.15 21.57 0.03
N ASP A 373 -19.56 22.11 -1.04
CA ASP A 373 -18.61 21.36 -1.86
C ASP A 373 -17.26 21.12 -1.15
N PHE A 374 -16.81 22.04 -0.30
CA PHE A 374 -15.64 21.84 0.58
C PHE A 374 -15.86 20.70 1.57
N GLU A 375 -16.95 20.74 2.33
CA GLU A 375 -17.31 19.72 3.33
C GLU A 375 -17.49 18.33 2.71
N TYR A 376 -18.27 18.24 1.62
CA TYR A 376 -18.44 17.00 0.87
C TYR A 376 -17.10 16.42 0.38
N GLN A 377 -16.23 17.27 -0.18
CA GLN A 377 -14.96 16.78 -0.72
C GLN A 377 -13.98 16.35 0.36
N ALA A 378 -13.91 17.09 1.47
CA ALA A 378 -13.01 16.80 2.58
C ALA A 378 -13.45 15.56 3.39
N LYS A 379 -14.77 15.39 3.65
CA LYS A 379 -15.29 14.30 4.48
C LYS A 379 -15.67 13.03 3.71
N ILE A 380 -16.07 13.15 2.42
CA ILE A 380 -16.60 12.02 1.64
C ILE A 380 -15.72 11.71 0.40
N GLU A 381 -15.50 12.68 -0.50
CA GLU A 381 -14.82 12.41 -1.79
C GLU A 381 -13.37 11.96 -1.58
N ALA A 382 -12.54 12.75 -0.89
CA ALA A 382 -11.13 12.42 -0.70
C ALA A 382 -10.88 11.13 0.11
N PRO A 383 -11.56 10.85 1.24
CA PRO A 383 -11.38 9.60 1.98
C PRO A 383 -11.88 8.35 1.24
N HIS A 384 -12.88 8.48 0.35
CA HIS A 384 -13.32 7.37 -0.49
C HIS A 384 -12.26 7.00 -1.54
N PHE A 385 -11.66 7.99 -2.21
CA PHE A 385 -10.62 7.71 -3.20
C PHE A 385 -9.28 7.31 -2.54
N LEU A 386 -9.00 7.74 -1.30
CA LEU A 386 -7.89 7.19 -0.52
C LEU A 386 -8.09 5.70 -0.23
N GLN A 387 -9.28 5.31 0.23
CA GLN A 387 -9.66 3.91 0.43
C GLN A 387 -9.55 3.11 -0.88
N LEU A 388 -10.05 3.65 -1.99
CA LEU A 388 -9.95 2.99 -3.30
C LEU A 388 -8.50 2.77 -3.72
N SER A 389 -7.60 3.72 -3.42
CA SER A 389 -6.17 3.58 -3.72
C SER A 389 -5.47 2.51 -2.87
N GLN A 390 -5.91 2.32 -1.62
CA GLN A 390 -5.43 1.24 -0.73
C GLN A 390 -6.04 -0.11 -1.11
N LEU A 391 -7.31 -0.14 -1.51
CA LEU A 391 -7.93 -1.36 -2.04
C LEU A 391 -7.16 -1.84 -3.28
N ILE A 392 -6.92 -0.98 -4.29
CA ILE A 392 -6.36 -1.47 -5.56
C ILE A 392 -4.88 -1.85 -5.52
N SER A 393 -4.08 -1.43 -4.53
CA SER A 393 -2.63 -1.69 -4.52
C SER A 393 -2.27 -3.18 -4.46
N SER A 394 -3.11 -3.98 -3.81
CA SER A 394 -2.83 -5.40 -3.53
C SER A 394 -3.95 -6.34 -4.01
N TYR A 395 -4.93 -5.83 -4.76
CA TYR A 395 -6.20 -6.52 -5.03
C TYR A 395 -6.32 -7.06 -6.45
N VAL A 396 -6.80 -8.30 -6.54
CA VAL A 396 -6.72 -9.12 -7.77
C VAL A 396 -8.08 -9.35 -8.44
N GLN A 397 -9.16 -9.05 -7.73
CA GLN A 397 -10.54 -9.20 -8.22
C GLN A 397 -10.99 -7.94 -8.99
N PRO A 398 -12.15 -7.93 -9.68
CA PRO A 398 -12.63 -6.70 -10.31
C PRO A 398 -13.17 -5.68 -9.29
N ILE A 399 -12.81 -4.41 -9.47
CA ILE A 399 -13.47 -3.24 -8.83
C ILE A 399 -14.24 -2.48 -9.91
N TYR A 400 -15.47 -2.08 -9.59
CA TYR A 400 -16.28 -1.15 -10.40
C TYR A 400 -16.56 0.10 -9.58
N VAL A 401 -16.33 1.28 -10.16
CA VAL A 401 -16.42 2.57 -9.46
C VAL A 401 -17.50 3.45 -10.07
N TYR A 402 -18.38 4.02 -9.24
CA TYR A 402 -19.41 4.97 -9.65
C TYR A 402 -19.35 6.32 -8.92
N PHE A 403 -19.95 7.33 -9.55
CA PHE A 403 -20.31 8.60 -8.93
C PHE A 403 -21.77 8.93 -9.26
N MET A 404 -22.58 9.17 -8.23
CA MET A 404 -23.97 9.62 -8.36
C MET A 404 -24.01 11.14 -8.22
N ASN A 405 -24.31 11.85 -9.32
CA ASN A 405 -24.53 13.30 -9.26
C ASN A 405 -25.84 13.60 -8.52
N ASP A 406 -26.00 14.86 -8.13
CA ASP A 406 -27.31 15.35 -7.69
C ASP A 406 -28.34 15.21 -8.83
N VAL A 407 -29.51 14.68 -8.48
CA VAL A 407 -30.66 14.45 -9.38
C VAL A 407 -31.78 15.48 -9.12
N GLY A 408 -31.62 16.35 -8.12
CA GLY A 408 -32.61 17.36 -7.73
C GLY A 408 -33.69 16.80 -6.80
N PHE A 409 -33.36 15.81 -5.97
CA PHE A 409 -34.32 15.29 -4.99
C PHE A 409 -34.58 16.34 -3.91
N VAL A 410 -35.87 16.68 -3.71
CA VAL A 410 -36.35 17.49 -2.59
C VAL A 410 -37.02 16.57 -1.59
N LEU A 411 -36.57 16.61 -0.33
CA LEU A 411 -37.00 15.73 0.76
C LEU A 411 -37.73 16.53 1.86
N ASN A 412 -38.63 15.87 2.59
CA ASN A 412 -39.33 16.44 3.74
C ASN A 412 -38.75 15.94 5.09
N THR A 413 -37.43 15.73 5.14
CA THR A 413 -36.67 15.38 6.34
C THR A 413 -35.28 16.02 6.28
N SER A 414 -34.65 16.21 7.43
CA SER A 414 -33.25 16.60 7.58
C SER A 414 -32.30 15.41 7.78
N ASP A 415 -32.82 14.16 7.72
CA ASP A 415 -32.02 12.95 7.88
C ASP A 415 -30.91 12.86 6.80
N SER A 416 -29.66 13.02 7.24
CA SER A 416 -28.43 13.01 6.43
C SER A 416 -27.97 11.60 6.02
N THR A 417 -28.68 10.54 6.44
CA THR A 417 -28.45 9.19 5.90
C THR A 417 -28.97 9.02 4.48
N ILE A 418 -29.86 9.90 4.01
CA ILE A 418 -30.53 9.73 2.72
C ILE A 418 -29.70 10.36 1.59
N THR A 419 -29.12 9.51 0.74
CA THR A 419 -28.35 9.90 -0.44
C THR A 419 -29.05 9.51 -1.75
N THR A 420 -28.62 10.08 -2.88
CA THR A 420 -29.21 9.84 -4.20
C THR A 420 -29.09 8.39 -4.64
N ASP A 421 -27.95 7.73 -4.37
CA ASP A 421 -27.78 6.31 -4.68
C ASP A 421 -28.70 5.41 -3.83
N LEU A 422 -28.87 5.70 -2.54
CA LEU A 422 -29.84 4.99 -1.68
C LEU A 422 -31.28 5.10 -2.21
N LEU A 423 -31.73 6.32 -2.53
CA LEU A 423 -33.08 6.55 -3.07
C LEU A 423 -33.30 5.87 -4.43
N LEU A 424 -32.33 5.92 -5.34
CA LEU A 424 -32.48 5.29 -6.66
C LEU A 424 -32.51 3.76 -6.58
N LEU A 425 -31.84 3.16 -5.60
CA LEU A 425 -31.74 1.71 -5.42
C LEU A 425 -32.90 1.11 -4.61
N PHE A 426 -33.32 1.76 -3.53
CA PHE A 426 -34.47 1.33 -2.71
C PHE A 426 -35.81 1.95 -3.16
N GLY A 427 -35.77 2.81 -4.18
CA GLY A 427 -36.86 3.01 -5.13
C GLY A 427 -37.99 3.96 -4.71
N PRO A 428 -39.09 3.96 -5.49
CA PRO A 428 -40.25 4.84 -5.28
C PRO A 428 -40.86 4.77 -3.88
N ILE A 429 -40.85 3.59 -3.23
CA ILE A 429 -41.44 3.41 -1.91
C ILE A 429 -40.70 4.27 -0.88
N LEU A 430 -39.36 4.24 -0.90
CA LEU A 430 -38.53 5.00 0.00
C LEU A 430 -38.72 6.52 -0.19
N LEU A 431 -38.73 7.00 -1.45
CA LEU A 431 -39.03 8.42 -1.70
C LEU A 431 -40.45 8.80 -1.24
N LYS A 432 -41.45 7.94 -1.46
CA LYS A 432 -42.83 8.19 -1.03
C LYS A 432 -42.96 8.28 0.49
N GLN A 433 -42.19 7.49 1.24
CA GLN A 433 -42.10 7.59 2.70
C GLN A 433 -41.48 8.92 3.14
N ILE A 434 -40.34 9.29 2.55
CA ILE A 434 -39.52 10.44 2.95
C ILE A 434 -40.09 11.78 2.45
N ALA A 435 -40.21 11.93 1.13
CA ALA A 435 -40.57 13.19 0.47
C ALA A 435 -42.08 13.36 0.23
N LYS A 436 -42.90 12.38 0.64
CA LYS A 436 -44.37 12.33 0.45
C LYS A 436 -44.83 12.51 -1.01
N ARG A 437 -43.94 12.27 -1.98
CA ARG A 437 -44.21 12.33 -3.43
C ARG A 437 -43.76 11.05 -4.14
N ARG A 438 -44.24 10.85 -5.37
CA ARG A 438 -43.73 9.78 -6.26
C ARG A 438 -42.51 10.27 -7.04
N PHE A 439 -41.78 9.33 -7.64
CA PHE A 439 -40.81 9.67 -8.68
C PHE A 439 -41.47 10.31 -9.90
N SER A 440 -40.77 11.25 -10.52
CA SER A 440 -41.02 11.69 -11.89
C SER A 440 -40.66 10.59 -12.88
N ALA A 441 -41.07 10.74 -14.14
CA ALA A 441 -40.75 9.77 -15.20
C ALA A 441 -39.23 9.60 -15.42
N SER A 442 -38.45 10.67 -15.28
CA SER A 442 -36.99 10.63 -15.42
C SER A 442 -36.31 9.98 -14.21
N GLU A 443 -36.73 10.32 -12.99
CA GLU A 443 -36.25 9.69 -11.74
C GLU A 443 -36.52 8.18 -11.75
N MET A 444 -37.72 7.75 -12.15
CA MET A 444 -38.09 6.34 -12.24
C MET A 444 -37.31 5.59 -13.32
N SER A 445 -37.03 6.23 -14.45
CA SER A 445 -36.18 5.66 -15.52
C SER A 445 -34.75 5.44 -15.01
N LEU A 446 -34.16 6.44 -14.36
CA LEU A 446 -32.82 6.36 -13.77
C LEU A 446 -32.75 5.30 -12.66
N SER A 447 -33.74 5.24 -11.77
CA SER A 447 -33.84 4.23 -10.70
C SER A 447 -33.84 2.80 -11.27
N ARG A 448 -34.60 2.53 -12.34
CA ARG A 448 -34.61 1.22 -13.01
C ARG A 448 -33.25 0.89 -13.63
N GLN A 449 -32.63 1.84 -14.32
CA GLN A 449 -31.30 1.65 -14.90
C GLN A 449 -30.25 1.32 -13.83
N VAL A 450 -30.22 2.08 -12.74
CA VAL A 450 -29.30 1.90 -11.61
C VAL A 450 -29.56 0.55 -10.92
N ARG A 451 -30.81 0.22 -10.56
CA ARG A 451 -31.16 -1.08 -9.99
C ARG A 451 -30.73 -2.27 -10.86
N GLN A 452 -30.95 -2.21 -12.18
CA GLN A 452 -30.55 -3.29 -13.07
C GLN A 452 -29.03 -3.50 -13.11
N LEU A 453 -28.23 -2.43 -13.07
CA LEU A 453 -26.77 -2.53 -13.03
C LEU A 453 -26.27 -3.14 -11.72
N TRP A 454 -26.91 -2.80 -10.59
CA TRP A 454 -26.60 -3.41 -9.29
C TRP A 454 -27.05 -4.87 -9.24
N ALA A 455 -28.21 -5.21 -9.78
CA ALA A 455 -28.68 -6.59 -9.92
C ALA A 455 -27.71 -7.43 -10.74
N ASN A 456 -27.24 -6.90 -11.88
CA ASN A 456 -26.22 -7.56 -12.70
C ASN A 456 -24.92 -7.80 -11.91
N PHE A 457 -24.47 -6.82 -11.11
CA PHE A 457 -23.30 -7.01 -10.25
C PHE A 457 -23.52 -8.10 -9.19
N VAL A 458 -24.67 -8.11 -8.50
CA VAL A 458 -25.03 -9.13 -7.51
C VAL A 458 -25.05 -10.54 -8.13
N ILE A 459 -25.63 -10.69 -9.33
CA ILE A 459 -25.76 -11.98 -10.02
C ILE A 459 -24.42 -12.44 -10.62
N PHE A 460 -23.74 -11.57 -11.38
CA PHE A 460 -22.62 -11.94 -12.25
C PHE A 460 -21.24 -11.48 -11.75
N GLY A 461 -21.17 -10.53 -10.82
CA GLY A 461 -19.92 -9.83 -10.45
C GLY A 461 -19.48 -8.78 -11.46
N ASN A 462 -20.35 -8.39 -12.39
CA ASN A 462 -20.11 -7.40 -13.43
C ASN A 462 -21.42 -6.63 -13.68
N PRO A 463 -21.47 -5.29 -13.57
CA PRO A 463 -22.67 -4.49 -13.84
C PRO A 463 -23.17 -4.61 -15.29
N THR A 464 -22.29 -4.89 -16.26
CA THR A 464 -22.61 -5.02 -17.68
C THR A 464 -22.05 -6.34 -18.26
N PRO A 465 -22.71 -7.49 -18.02
CA PRO A 465 -22.18 -8.80 -18.40
C PRO A 465 -22.32 -9.12 -19.91
N ASN A 466 -23.35 -8.60 -20.58
CA ASN A 466 -23.80 -9.10 -21.89
C ASN A 466 -23.33 -8.26 -23.10
N ASN A 467 -22.09 -7.76 -23.12
CA ASN A 467 -21.53 -6.94 -24.21
C ASN A 467 -22.50 -5.84 -24.72
N GLN A 468 -23.14 -5.11 -23.80
CA GLN A 468 -24.00 -3.99 -24.17
C GLN A 468 -23.20 -2.86 -24.83
N ILE A 469 -23.89 -2.03 -25.63
CA ILE A 469 -23.33 -0.91 -26.41
C ILE A 469 -22.44 0.02 -25.56
N LYS A 470 -22.73 0.16 -24.27
CA LYS A 470 -21.84 0.75 -23.26
C LYS A 470 -21.51 -0.30 -22.21
N SER A 471 -20.24 -0.71 -22.14
CA SER A 471 -19.71 -1.57 -21.08
C SER A 471 -19.13 -0.71 -19.95
N TRP A 472 -19.54 -1.00 -18.72
CA TRP A 472 -18.94 -0.43 -17.51
C TRP A 472 -17.57 -1.08 -17.32
N ARG A 473 -16.51 -0.27 -17.43
CA ARG A 473 -15.13 -0.75 -17.32
C ARG A 473 -14.77 -1.06 -15.86
N LYS A 474 -13.92 -2.07 -15.67
CA LYS A 474 -13.23 -2.28 -14.39
C LYS A 474 -12.33 -1.08 -14.13
N TYR A 475 -12.26 -0.64 -12.88
CA TYR A 475 -11.38 0.45 -12.46
C TYR A 475 -9.92 0.00 -12.49
N SER A 476 -9.02 0.83 -13.02
CA SER A 476 -7.58 0.64 -12.87
C SER A 476 -6.90 1.91 -12.35
N ALA A 477 -5.84 1.75 -11.55
CA ALA A 477 -5.17 2.86 -10.88
C ALA A 477 -4.57 3.92 -11.85
N GLY A 478 -4.40 3.57 -13.13
CA GLY A 478 -3.87 4.46 -14.17
C GLY A 478 -4.93 5.16 -15.04
N ASP A 479 -6.17 4.67 -15.10
CA ASP A 479 -7.22 5.24 -15.97
C ASP A 479 -8.22 6.15 -15.24
N PHE A 480 -8.33 6.02 -13.92
CA PHE A 480 -9.28 6.76 -13.07
C PHE A 480 -10.74 6.71 -13.59
N TYR A 481 -11.14 5.60 -14.21
CA TYR A 481 -12.47 5.47 -14.82
C TYR A 481 -13.59 5.39 -13.78
N ILE A 482 -14.41 6.43 -13.70
CA ILE A 482 -15.58 6.48 -12.82
C ILE A 482 -16.85 6.57 -13.69
N GLU A 483 -17.77 5.64 -13.51
CA GLU A 483 -19.07 5.66 -14.17
C GLU A 483 -19.96 6.72 -13.50
N ASN A 484 -20.40 7.72 -14.27
CA ASN A 484 -21.13 8.87 -13.75
C ASN A 484 -22.62 8.76 -14.09
N PHE A 485 -23.47 8.90 -13.07
CA PHE A 485 -24.93 8.87 -13.19
C PHE A 485 -25.52 10.26 -12.91
N GLY A 486 -26.68 10.57 -13.51
CA GLY A 486 -27.39 11.85 -13.34
C GLY A 486 -27.31 12.79 -14.56
N PRO A 487 -27.94 13.98 -14.49
CA PRO A 487 -28.18 14.84 -15.67
C PRO A 487 -26.92 15.39 -16.36
N ALA A 488 -25.82 15.53 -15.62
CA ALA A 488 -24.56 16.12 -16.11
C ALA A 488 -23.56 15.09 -16.70
N ALA A 489 -23.99 13.84 -16.93
CA ALA A 489 -23.10 12.73 -17.34
C ALA A 489 -22.55 12.82 -18.79
N SER A 490 -22.68 13.95 -19.49
CA SER A 490 -22.18 14.14 -20.87
C SER A 490 -20.67 14.45 -20.95
N CYS A 491 -20.05 14.97 -19.88
CA CYS A 491 -18.64 15.39 -19.87
C CYS A 491 -17.75 14.57 -18.90
N VAL A 492 -18.01 13.26 -18.79
CA VAL A 492 -17.42 12.31 -17.82
C VAL A 492 -15.91 12.50 -17.60
N ASN A 493 -15.11 12.58 -18.67
CA ASN A 493 -13.65 12.55 -18.56
C ASN A 493 -13.07 13.81 -17.90
N GLU A 494 -13.62 15.00 -18.18
CA GLU A 494 -13.09 16.25 -17.61
C GLU A 494 -13.50 16.43 -16.15
N GLU A 495 -14.70 16.02 -15.76
CA GLU A 495 -15.08 16.05 -14.34
C GLU A 495 -14.32 14.98 -13.53
N ASN A 496 -14.08 13.80 -14.11
CA ASN A 496 -13.21 12.80 -13.46
C ASN A 496 -11.78 13.33 -13.26
N LYS A 497 -11.18 14.04 -14.24
CA LYS A 497 -9.87 14.70 -14.05
C LYS A 497 -9.89 15.73 -12.92
N LYS A 498 -10.89 16.62 -12.89
CA LYS A 498 -11.05 17.63 -11.82
C LYS A 498 -11.20 16.97 -10.45
N ARG A 499 -12.00 15.90 -10.36
CA ARG A 499 -12.16 15.09 -9.15
C ARG A 499 -10.84 14.52 -8.65
N ILE A 500 -10.06 13.89 -9.52
CA ILE A 500 -8.73 13.37 -9.14
C ILE A 500 -7.79 14.49 -8.66
N GLN A 501 -7.80 15.68 -9.27
CA GLN A 501 -7.02 16.82 -8.77
C GLN A 501 -7.43 17.25 -7.34
N ARG A 502 -8.73 17.20 -7.01
CA ARG A 502 -9.25 17.52 -5.65
C ARG A 502 -8.88 16.43 -4.63
N VAL A 503 -8.94 15.16 -5.04
CA VAL A 503 -8.47 14.01 -4.24
C VAL A 503 -6.96 14.12 -3.94
N LEU A 504 -6.14 14.45 -4.95
CA LEU A 504 -4.69 14.61 -4.79
C LEU A 504 -4.33 15.81 -3.90
N PHE A 505 -5.13 16.88 -3.90
CA PHE A 505 -4.96 18.02 -3.00
C PHE A 505 -5.04 17.58 -1.53
N TRP A 506 -6.10 16.85 -1.15
CA TRP A 506 -6.31 16.35 0.21
C TRP A 506 -5.36 15.22 0.60
N ASN A 507 -5.18 14.22 -0.27
CA ASN A 507 -4.50 12.98 0.10
C ASN A 507 -2.98 12.99 -0.16
N GLN A 508 -2.46 13.97 -0.90
CA GLN A 508 -1.02 14.07 -1.19
C GLN A 508 -0.44 15.46 -0.95
N LEU A 509 -1.09 16.53 -1.42
CA LEU A 509 -0.50 17.88 -1.34
C LEU A 509 -0.50 18.41 0.09
N LEU A 510 -1.66 18.44 0.77
CA LEU A 510 -1.75 18.97 2.13
C LEU A 510 -0.91 18.19 3.15
N PRO A 511 -0.85 16.84 3.15
CA PRO A 511 0.06 16.09 4.00
C PRO A 511 1.54 16.39 3.72
N LYS A 512 1.94 16.53 2.45
CA LYS A 512 3.31 16.96 2.11
C LYS A 512 3.59 18.36 2.65
N ILE A 513 2.71 19.33 2.44
CA ILE A 513 2.89 20.72 2.89
C ILE A 513 2.88 20.83 4.41
N SER A 514 2.04 20.06 5.12
CA SER A 514 2.11 19.88 6.58
C SER A 514 3.55 19.57 7.03
N ASN A 515 4.24 18.70 6.29
CA ASN A 515 5.57 18.22 6.63
C ASN A 515 6.71 19.09 6.03
N ILE A 516 6.42 20.08 5.17
CA ILE A 516 7.45 20.91 4.51
C ILE A 516 8.27 21.75 5.52
N ARG A 517 7.70 22.22 6.64
CA ARG A 517 8.48 22.94 7.68
C ARG A 517 9.08 22.03 8.75
N ASP A 518 8.52 20.84 8.97
CA ASP A 518 9.17 19.82 9.80
C ASP A 518 10.55 19.42 9.23
N ASN A 519 10.77 19.64 7.91
CA ASN A 519 12.03 19.38 7.22
C ASN A 519 12.92 20.62 6.95
N LEU A 520 12.45 21.86 7.19
CA LEU A 520 13.15 23.07 6.71
C LEU A 520 13.18 24.29 7.64
N SER A 521 12.41 24.32 8.75
CA SER A 521 12.50 25.45 9.68
C SER A 521 11.98 25.13 11.09
N ASN A 522 12.69 24.25 11.78
CA ASN A 522 13.16 24.47 13.16
C ASN A 522 14.20 23.39 13.48
N ASN A 523 15.31 23.81 14.09
CA ASN A 523 16.50 22.97 14.29
C ASN A 523 16.16 21.61 14.93
N ILE A 524 16.91 20.58 14.53
CA ILE A 524 16.81 19.19 15.01
C ILE A 524 15.57 18.44 14.45
N PRO A 525 15.74 17.32 13.71
CA PRO A 525 14.66 16.46 13.23
C PRO A 525 13.70 15.98 14.35
N LYS A 526 12.44 15.69 14.02
CA LYS A 526 11.42 15.24 15.01
C LYS A 526 11.84 13.97 15.78
N GLU A 527 12.59 13.08 15.15
CA GLU A 527 13.18 11.89 15.75
C GLU A 527 14.15 12.27 16.88
N LEU A 528 14.97 13.31 16.67
CA LEU A 528 15.88 13.84 17.70
C LEU A 528 15.21 14.81 18.66
N GLN A 529 14.09 15.47 18.33
CA GLN A 529 13.36 16.28 19.31
C GLN A 529 12.73 15.41 20.41
N ASN A 530 12.33 14.18 20.05
CA ASN A 530 11.78 13.18 20.95
C ASN A 530 12.79 12.15 21.47
N SER A 531 14.03 12.13 20.97
CA SER A 531 15.08 11.25 21.53
C SER A 531 15.45 11.70 22.94
N PRO A 532 15.75 10.77 23.87
CA PRO A 532 16.34 11.14 25.16
C PRO A 532 17.64 11.95 24.95
N ASP A 533 17.99 12.82 25.91
CA ASP A 533 19.31 13.45 25.93
C ASP A 533 20.36 12.37 26.20
N VAL A 534 21.02 11.93 25.14
CA VAL A 534 22.10 10.94 25.18
C VAL A 534 23.44 11.62 25.44
N LYS A 535 24.38 10.87 26.03
CA LYS A 535 25.68 11.38 26.47
C LYS A 535 26.55 11.88 25.31
N GLU A 536 26.43 11.24 24.15
CA GLU A 536 27.14 11.60 22.92
C GLU A 536 26.36 11.09 21.69
N TYR A 537 26.37 11.88 20.62
CA TYR A 537 25.70 11.60 19.35
C TYR A 537 26.72 11.17 18.29
N VAL A 538 26.41 10.16 17.49
CA VAL A 538 27.13 9.82 16.25
C VAL A 538 26.32 10.25 15.02
N ILE A 539 26.95 10.98 14.09
CA ILE A 539 26.37 11.44 12.81
C ILE A 539 27.10 10.74 11.67
N LYS A 540 26.37 10.03 10.80
CA LYS A 540 26.94 9.13 9.79
C LYS A 540 26.25 9.24 8.43
N ALA A 541 27.03 9.48 7.38
CA ALA A 541 26.55 9.47 6.00
C ALA A 541 26.10 8.07 5.56
N GLN A 542 24.91 7.99 4.95
CA GLN A 542 24.40 6.77 4.34
C GLN A 542 24.52 6.89 2.82
N ILE A 543 25.42 6.10 2.25
CA ILE A 543 25.69 5.91 0.81
C ILE A 543 26.12 4.46 0.59
N LEU A 544 26.00 3.94 -0.64
CA LEU A 544 26.39 2.58 -1.02
C LEU A 544 27.93 2.36 -1.12
N ALA A 545 28.71 2.90 -0.19
CA ALA A 545 30.18 2.75 -0.13
C ALA A 545 30.76 2.74 1.29
N GLY A 546 31.77 1.90 1.51
CA GLY A 546 32.55 1.84 2.75
C GLY A 546 33.66 2.90 2.85
N GLY A 547 34.40 2.87 3.95
CA GLY A 547 35.51 3.80 4.23
C GLY A 547 35.07 5.22 4.61
N ARG A 548 33.77 5.43 4.89
CA ARG A 548 33.10 6.72 5.15
C ARG A 548 33.89 7.65 6.09
N GLY A 549 34.34 7.16 7.24
CA GLY A 549 35.09 7.97 8.22
C GLY A 549 36.44 8.53 7.73
N LYS A 550 37.04 7.93 6.69
CA LYS A 550 38.30 8.39 6.05
C LYS A 550 38.06 9.15 4.73
N GLY A 551 36.79 9.36 4.35
CA GLY A 551 36.41 10.09 3.15
C GLY A 551 36.49 11.61 3.30
N HIS A 552 36.19 12.32 2.21
CA HIS A 552 36.05 13.78 2.18
C HIS A 552 34.92 14.18 1.24
N PHE A 553 34.28 15.30 1.53
CA PHE A 553 33.17 15.83 0.75
C PHE A 553 33.65 16.80 -0.33
N SER A 554 32.86 16.95 -1.40
CA SER A 554 33.11 17.91 -2.48
C SER A 554 33.15 19.37 -2.03
N ASN A 555 32.57 19.70 -0.87
CA ASN A 555 32.65 21.02 -0.22
C ASN A 555 33.91 21.21 0.66
N GLY A 556 34.79 20.20 0.74
CA GLY A 556 36.01 20.23 1.56
C GLY A 556 35.86 19.73 3.00
N PHE A 557 34.65 19.36 3.45
CA PHE A 557 34.44 18.76 4.77
C PHE A 557 35.07 17.37 4.84
N LYS A 558 35.65 16.99 5.99
CA LYS A 558 36.44 15.75 6.15
C LYS A 558 35.71 14.76 7.05
N GLY A 559 35.73 13.48 6.65
CA GLY A 559 35.06 12.38 7.35
C GLY A 559 33.56 12.34 7.09
N GLY A 560 33.03 11.16 6.76
CA GLY A 560 31.60 10.87 6.68
C GLY A 560 31.00 10.28 7.96
N VAL A 561 31.76 10.30 9.07
CA VAL A 561 31.35 9.86 10.42
C VAL A 561 31.90 10.87 11.41
N HIS A 562 31.06 11.40 12.28
CA HIS A 562 31.38 12.41 13.30
C HIS A 562 30.74 12.04 14.63
N VAL A 563 31.34 12.47 15.74
CA VAL A 563 30.76 12.34 17.08
C VAL A 563 30.73 13.71 17.78
N THR A 564 29.71 13.95 18.61
CA THR A 564 29.63 15.15 19.45
C THR A 564 28.84 14.90 20.74
N ALA A 565 29.37 15.38 21.86
CA ALA A 565 28.65 15.41 23.14
C ALA A 565 27.64 16.57 23.25
N ASN A 566 27.64 17.51 22.30
CA ASN A 566 26.77 18.68 22.30
C ASN A 566 25.72 18.59 21.19
N ARG A 567 24.46 18.41 21.60
CA ARG A 567 23.27 18.31 20.73
C ARG A 567 23.14 19.49 19.74
N ASN A 568 23.60 20.68 20.11
CA ASN A 568 23.54 21.86 19.23
C ASN A 568 24.49 21.78 18.03
N ASP A 569 25.58 21.02 18.12
CA ASP A 569 26.57 20.90 17.04
C ASP A 569 26.14 19.90 15.96
N VAL A 570 25.19 19.00 16.27
CA VAL A 570 24.64 17.99 15.36
C VAL A 570 24.15 18.64 14.05
N GLU A 571 23.39 19.72 14.16
CA GLU A 571 22.86 20.51 13.04
C GLU A 571 23.98 21.04 12.14
N GLY A 572 24.97 21.71 12.74
CA GLY A 572 26.12 22.27 12.02
C GLY A 572 27.08 21.23 11.42
N ILE A 573 26.96 19.96 11.79
CA ILE A 573 27.72 18.84 11.22
C ILE A 573 26.95 18.24 10.03
N TYR A 574 25.68 17.85 10.21
CA TYR A 574 24.94 17.14 9.15
C TYR A 574 24.66 18.04 7.93
N GLN A 575 24.46 19.34 8.12
CA GLN A 575 24.30 20.32 7.02
C GLN A 575 25.54 20.44 6.12
N LYS A 576 26.73 20.05 6.59
CA LYS A 576 27.96 19.98 5.77
C LYS A 576 28.11 18.66 5.02
N MET A 577 27.21 17.71 5.26
CA MET A 577 27.24 16.36 4.69
C MET A 577 26.09 16.15 3.70
N LEU A 578 24.87 16.57 4.06
CA LEU A 578 23.66 16.36 3.26
C LEU A 578 23.70 17.14 1.94
N GLY A 579 23.31 16.51 0.83
CA GLY A 579 23.34 17.14 -0.51
C GLY A 579 24.73 17.40 -1.06
N HIS A 580 25.78 16.84 -0.44
CA HIS A 580 27.16 16.92 -0.90
C HIS A 580 27.71 15.54 -1.25
N ASN A 581 28.64 15.49 -2.21
CA ASN A 581 29.22 14.23 -2.65
C ASN A 581 30.34 13.80 -1.70
N LEU A 582 30.19 12.64 -1.07
CA LEU A 582 31.23 11.99 -0.27
C LEU A 582 32.12 11.14 -1.18
N ILE A 583 33.43 11.38 -1.11
CA ILE A 583 34.47 10.67 -1.87
C ILE A 583 35.23 9.75 -0.91
N THR A 584 35.22 8.45 -1.20
CA THR A 584 36.00 7.42 -0.48
C THR A 584 36.87 6.62 -1.47
N LYS A 585 37.64 5.64 -0.99
CA LYS A 585 38.35 4.69 -1.87
C LYS A 585 37.41 3.82 -2.73
N GLN A 586 36.13 3.72 -2.36
CA GLN A 586 35.15 2.80 -2.94
C GLN A 586 34.08 3.51 -3.78
N THR A 587 34.06 4.85 -3.81
CA THR A 587 33.16 5.66 -4.66
C THR A 587 33.79 5.93 -6.03
N PRO A 588 33.00 6.37 -7.03
CA PRO A 588 33.52 7.04 -8.22
C PRO A 588 34.39 8.26 -7.87
N LYS A 589 35.15 8.77 -8.85
CA LYS A 589 36.04 9.94 -8.68
C LYS A 589 35.29 11.20 -8.22
N ASP A 590 34.05 11.36 -8.65
CA ASP A 590 33.20 12.51 -8.34
C ASP A 590 32.38 12.31 -7.03
N GLY A 591 32.59 11.19 -6.34
CA GLY A 591 31.88 10.81 -5.10
C GLY A 591 30.46 10.29 -5.32
N ILE A 592 29.74 10.08 -4.21
CA ILE A 592 28.30 9.77 -4.18
C ILE A 592 27.60 10.84 -3.34
N GLU A 593 26.51 11.42 -3.84
CA GLU A 593 25.70 12.41 -3.13
C GLU A 593 25.07 11.80 -1.86
N VAL A 594 25.32 12.40 -0.69
CA VAL A 594 24.72 11.95 0.56
C VAL A 594 23.30 12.49 0.67
N LYS A 595 22.32 11.64 0.36
CA LYS A 595 20.88 11.95 0.47
C LYS A 595 20.28 11.62 1.84
N LYS A 596 20.97 10.78 2.63
CA LYS A 596 20.51 10.27 3.93
C LYS A 596 21.64 10.33 4.95
N ILE A 597 21.29 10.69 6.18
CA ILE A 597 22.21 10.74 7.32
C ILE A 597 21.54 10.01 8.49
N MET A 598 22.30 9.14 9.14
CA MET A 598 21.91 8.48 10.38
C MET A 598 22.46 9.27 11.56
N ILE A 599 21.63 9.47 12.58
CA ILE A 599 22.03 10.04 13.86
C ILE A 599 21.58 9.07 14.95
N ALA A 600 22.49 8.68 15.83
CA ALA A 600 22.24 7.69 16.89
C ALA A 600 23.01 8.03 18.17
N GLU A 601 22.73 7.32 19.26
CA GLU A 601 23.57 7.33 20.46
C GLU A 601 24.97 6.75 20.13
N SER A 602 26.01 7.42 20.62
CA SER A 602 27.38 6.93 20.53
C SER A 602 27.64 5.91 21.63
N VAL A 603 28.11 4.72 21.24
CA VAL A 603 28.50 3.66 22.17
C VAL A 603 29.89 3.97 22.73
N THR A 604 30.08 3.91 24.05
CA THR A 604 31.42 4.06 24.65
C THR A 604 32.25 2.80 24.39
N ILE A 605 33.15 2.88 23.41
CA ILE A 605 33.95 1.76 22.90
C ILE A 605 35.20 1.54 23.75
N LYS A 606 35.30 0.37 24.39
CA LYS A 606 36.50 -0.09 25.10
C LYS A 606 37.42 -0.92 24.19
N ARG A 607 36.82 -1.71 23.29
CA ARG A 607 37.52 -2.51 22.26
C ARG A 607 36.62 -2.79 21.07
N GLU A 608 37.21 -2.77 19.88
CA GLU A 608 36.56 -3.07 18.60
C GLU A 608 37.01 -4.43 18.07
N THR A 609 36.06 -5.30 17.73
CA THR A 609 36.31 -6.60 17.09
C THR A 609 35.49 -6.72 15.79
N TYR A 610 35.80 -7.72 14.97
CA TYR A 610 35.16 -7.95 13.67
C TYR A 610 34.51 -9.34 13.64
N VAL A 611 33.26 -9.41 13.17
CA VAL A 611 32.55 -10.68 12.92
C VAL A 611 31.77 -10.57 11.61
N CYS A 612 31.91 -11.56 10.74
CA CYS A 612 31.16 -11.64 9.49
C CYS A 612 30.69 -13.08 9.24
N ILE A 613 29.43 -13.25 8.82
CA ILE A 613 28.87 -14.52 8.34
C ILE A 613 28.63 -14.36 6.84
N LEU A 614 29.18 -15.23 6.00
CA LEU A 614 28.99 -15.14 4.55
C LEU A 614 28.95 -16.51 3.87
N MET A 615 28.30 -16.58 2.71
CA MET A 615 28.25 -17.80 1.89
C MET A 615 29.55 -18.01 1.11
N ASP A 616 30.34 -19.01 1.51
CA ASP A 616 31.61 -19.35 0.88
C ASP A 616 31.45 -20.40 -0.24
N ARG A 617 31.70 -19.96 -1.48
CA ARG A 617 31.64 -20.80 -2.68
C ARG A 617 32.68 -21.92 -2.72
N GLN A 618 33.82 -21.81 -2.02
CA GLN A 618 34.81 -22.89 -1.96
C GLN A 618 34.39 -24.02 -1.03
N ARG A 619 33.57 -23.69 -0.01
CA ARG A 619 33.08 -24.63 1.01
C ARG A 619 31.64 -25.10 0.77
N ASN A 620 30.94 -24.52 -0.21
CA ASN A 620 29.52 -24.74 -0.50
C ASN A 620 28.60 -24.49 0.70
N GLY A 621 28.93 -23.52 1.56
CA GLY A 621 28.18 -23.25 2.79
C GLY A 621 28.62 -21.98 3.52
N PRO A 622 27.93 -21.62 4.60
CA PRO A 622 28.23 -20.43 5.39
C PRO A 622 29.54 -20.57 6.19
N VAL A 623 30.24 -19.46 6.39
CA VAL A 623 31.47 -19.37 7.20
C VAL A 623 31.42 -18.15 8.11
N ILE A 624 31.85 -18.30 9.37
CA ILE A 624 32.16 -17.18 10.27
C ILE A 624 33.60 -16.74 10.03
N ILE A 625 33.80 -15.45 9.77
CA ILE A 625 35.09 -14.78 9.73
C ILE A 625 35.16 -13.87 10.97
N ALA A 626 36.14 -14.09 11.84
CA ALA A 626 36.31 -13.35 13.09
C ALA A 626 37.72 -12.75 13.18
N SER A 627 37.85 -11.55 13.75
CA SER A 627 39.14 -10.89 14.03
C SER A 627 39.07 -10.01 15.28
N PRO A 628 40.07 -10.06 16.20
CA PRO A 628 40.14 -9.16 17.35
C PRO A 628 40.53 -7.72 16.94
N ALA A 629 40.90 -7.49 15.67
CA ALA A 629 41.05 -6.15 15.09
C ALA A 629 39.76 -5.78 14.32
N GLY A 630 38.84 -5.08 15.00
CA GLY A 630 37.67 -4.41 14.41
C GLY A 630 37.91 -2.92 14.13
N GLY A 631 36.89 -2.23 13.63
CA GLY A 631 36.94 -0.79 13.33
C GLY A 631 37.81 -0.41 12.12
N VAL A 632 38.36 -1.41 11.44
CA VAL A 632 39.38 -1.27 10.38
C VAL A 632 38.96 -1.94 9.07
N ASP A 633 39.77 -1.67 8.04
CA ASP A 633 39.69 -2.21 6.68
C ASP A 633 40.14 -3.69 6.72
N ILE A 634 39.18 -4.63 6.74
CA ILE A 634 39.44 -6.06 7.02
C ILE A 634 40.29 -6.72 5.91
N GLU A 635 40.15 -6.24 4.68
CA GLU A 635 40.99 -6.64 3.54
C GLU A 635 42.47 -6.30 3.79
N ALA A 636 42.77 -5.17 4.44
CA ALA A 636 44.14 -4.83 4.83
C ALA A 636 44.65 -5.68 6.01
N VAL A 637 43.78 -6.16 6.90
CA VAL A 637 44.13 -7.13 7.95
C VAL A 637 44.45 -8.49 7.31
N ALA A 638 43.66 -8.92 6.31
CA ALA A 638 43.88 -10.15 5.57
C ALA A 638 45.20 -10.15 4.78
N GLU A 639 45.58 -9.00 4.20
CA GLU A 639 46.85 -8.85 3.47
C GLU A 639 48.06 -8.80 4.42
N LYS A 640 47.99 -8.03 5.52
CA LYS A 640 49.18 -7.67 6.33
C LYS A 640 49.34 -8.49 7.60
N THR A 641 48.24 -8.92 8.20
CA THR A 641 48.19 -9.62 9.49
C THR A 641 47.18 -10.78 9.44
N PRO A 642 47.29 -11.72 8.48
CA PRO A 642 46.29 -12.78 8.28
C PRO A 642 46.09 -13.70 9.49
N HIS A 643 47.09 -13.78 10.39
CA HIS A 643 47.01 -14.55 11.64
C HIS A 643 45.99 -14.00 12.65
N LEU A 644 45.50 -12.76 12.47
CA LEU A 644 44.40 -12.20 13.27
C LEU A 644 43.02 -12.60 12.73
N ILE A 645 42.93 -13.26 11.57
CA ILE A 645 41.66 -13.71 10.99
C ILE A 645 41.46 -15.19 11.23
N LYS A 646 40.31 -15.56 11.80
CA LYS A 646 39.87 -16.94 11.96
C LYS A 646 38.63 -17.21 11.12
N ASN A 647 38.67 -18.26 10.32
CA ASN A 647 37.57 -18.72 9.48
C ASN A 647 37.04 -20.04 10.04
N ILE A 648 35.75 -20.11 10.40
CA ILE A 648 35.09 -21.29 10.96
C ILE A 648 33.88 -21.65 10.08
N PRO A 649 33.87 -22.81 9.41
CA PRO A 649 32.71 -23.23 8.62
C PRO A 649 31.52 -23.54 9.53
N ILE A 650 30.32 -23.21 9.07
CA ILE A 650 29.06 -23.53 9.74
C ILE A 650 28.36 -24.64 8.95
N ASP A 651 27.95 -25.71 9.63
CA ASP A 651 26.99 -26.65 9.04
C ASP A 651 25.59 -26.00 9.02
N ILE A 652 24.91 -26.04 7.88
CA ILE A 652 23.63 -25.31 7.72
C ILE A 652 22.46 -25.94 8.48
N PHE A 653 22.56 -27.21 8.88
CA PHE A 653 21.54 -27.92 9.65
C PHE A 653 21.78 -27.83 11.17
N GLU A 654 23.03 -27.93 11.61
CA GLU A 654 23.39 -27.77 13.04
C GLU A 654 23.46 -26.28 13.45
N GLY A 655 23.92 -25.42 12.54
CA GLY A 655 24.10 -23.99 12.76
C GLY A 655 25.24 -23.66 13.74
N VAL A 656 25.18 -22.45 14.31
CA VAL A 656 26.16 -22.01 15.32
C VAL A 656 25.84 -22.60 16.69
N THR A 657 26.60 -23.63 17.07
CA THR A 657 26.51 -24.28 18.39
C THR A 657 27.13 -23.43 19.50
N ASP A 658 26.80 -23.72 20.77
CA ASP A 658 27.38 -23.02 21.92
C ASP A 658 28.91 -23.13 21.97
N SER A 659 29.47 -24.31 21.67
CA SER A 659 30.92 -24.52 21.60
C SER A 659 31.57 -23.66 20.51
N MET A 660 30.93 -23.52 19.34
CA MET A 660 31.44 -22.69 18.25
C MET A 660 31.37 -21.20 18.61
N ALA A 661 30.26 -20.75 19.20
CA ALA A 661 30.09 -19.37 19.63
C ALA A 661 31.08 -18.99 20.75
N GLU A 662 31.32 -19.88 21.71
CA GLU A 662 32.34 -19.72 22.74
C GLU A 662 33.76 -19.71 22.17
N GLU A 663 34.05 -20.52 21.15
CA GLU A 663 35.35 -20.54 20.47
C GLU A 663 35.62 -19.21 19.76
N VAL A 664 34.62 -18.66 19.05
CA VAL A 664 34.71 -17.33 18.42
C VAL A 664 34.88 -16.25 19.48
N ALA A 665 34.04 -16.22 20.52
CA ALA A 665 34.15 -15.23 21.60
C ALA A 665 35.52 -15.27 22.32
N THR A 666 36.11 -16.47 22.46
CA THR A 666 37.47 -16.63 23.02
C THR A 666 38.54 -16.10 22.06
N PHE A 667 38.40 -16.34 20.75
CA PHE A 667 39.34 -15.84 19.73
C PHE A 667 39.29 -14.31 19.58
N LEU A 668 38.11 -13.72 19.74
CA LEU A 668 37.90 -12.27 19.86
C LEU A 668 38.35 -11.70 21.22
N GLU A 669 38.96 -12.53 22.07
CA GLU A 669 39.54 -12.19 23.37
C GLU A 669 38.54 -11.61 24.40
N PHE A 670 37.23 -11.92 24.31
CA PHE A 670 36.27 -11.59 25.37
C PHE A 670 36.51 -12.45 26.62
N LYS A 671 36.35 -11.86 27.81
CA LYS A 671 36.74 -12.47 29.10
C LYS A 671 35.62 -12.39 30.14
N GLY A 672 35.57 -13.36 31.06
CA GLY A 672 34.55 -13.39 32.12
C GLY A 672 33.13 -13.46 31.56
N SER A 673 32.20 -12.72 32.15
CA SER A 673 30.80 -12.64 31.71
C SER A 673 30.63 -12.16 30.26
N LEU A 674 31.53 -11.29 29.77
CA LEU A 674 31.50 -10.76 28.40
C LEU A 674 31.70 -11.86 27.34
N LYS A 675 32.45 -12.93 27.65
CA LYS A 675 32.58 -14.08 26.74
C LYS A 675 31.22 -14.71 26.44
N ASN A 676 30.40 -14.89 27.48
CA ASN A 676 29.08 -15.51 27.35
C ASN A 676 28.10 -14.59 26.61
N LEU A 677 28.20 -13.27 26.83
CA LEU A 677 27.41 -12.28 26.09
C LEU A 677 27.80 -12.25 24.60
N ALA A 678 29.10 -12.25 24.28
CA ALA A 678 29.57 -12.31 22.90
C ALA A 678 29.14 -13.61 22.20
N ALA A 679 29.26 -14.77 22.87
CA ALA A 679 28.78 -16.05 22.34
C ALA A 679 27.27 -16.03 22.07
N ALA A 680 26.46 -15.50 22.99
CA ALA A 680 25.02 -15.33 22.78
C ALA A 680 24.72 -14.42 21.58
N GLU A 681 25.46 -13.32 21.42
CA GLU A 681 25.29 -12.38 20.31
C GLU A 681 25.63 -13.00 18.95
N ILE A 682 26.73 -13.77 18.87
CA ILE A 682 27.11 -14.51 17.65
C ILE A 682 26.03 -15.51 17.24
N LYS A 683 25.37 -16.18 18.20
CA LYS A 683 24.22 -17.06 17.92
C LYS A 683 23.00 -16.28 17.40
N LYS A 684 22.73 -15.07 17.91
CA LYS A 684 21.66 -14.21 17.36
C LYS A 684 21.98 -13.77 15.93
N LEU A 685 23.21 -13.37 15.63
CA LEU A 685 23.64 -12.99 14.28
C LEU A 685 23.43 -14.14 13.27
N TRP A 686 23.69 -15.39 13.68
CA TRP A 686 23.36 -16.57 12.87
C TRP A 686 21.85 -16.74 12.63
N GLN A 687 21.02 -16.62 13.68
CA GLN A 687 19.56 -16.71 13.53
C GLN A 687 19.00 -15.59 12.64
N PHE A 688 19.54 -14.38 12.77
CA PHE A 688 19.22 -13.25 11.89
C PHE A 688 19.61 -13.55 10.44
N PHE A 689 20.84 -14.00 10.18
CA PHE A 689 21.34 -14.38 8.85
C PHE A 689 20.39 -15.35 8.13
N LEU A 690 19.89 -16.37 8.83
CA LEU A 690 18.89 -17.30 8.29
C LEU A 690 17.51 -16.66 8.08
N THR A 691 17.02 -15.91 9.07
CA THR A 691 15.65 -15.35 9.07
C THR A 691 15.42 -14.38 7.92
N VAL A 692 16.44 -13.63 7.52
CA VAL A 692 16.36 -12.61 6.46
C VAL A 692 16.80 -13.11 5.08
N ASP A 693 17.19 -14.38 4.94
CA ASP A 693 17.83 -14.93 3.73
C ASP A 693 19.09 -14.16 3.32
N ALA A 694 19.98 -13.88 4.27
CA ALA A 694 21.24 -13.19 4.02
C ALA A 694 22.24 -14.06 3.24
N THR A 695 22.99 -13.44 2.33
CA THR A 695 24.19 -14.01 1.70
C THR A 695 25.48 -13.49 2.34
N GLN A 696 25.41 -12.32 3.00
CA GLN A 696 26.47 -11.74 3.84
C GLN A 696 25.84 -10.99 5.02
N LEU A 697 26.40 -11.13 6.21
CA LEU A 697 26.15 -10.31 7.41
C LEU A 697 27.50 -9.95 8.03
N GLU A 698 27.95 -8.72 7.81
CA GLU A 698 29.24 -8.19 8.27
C GLU A 698 29.00 -7.18 9.40
N ILE A 699 29.58 -7.42 10.58
CA ILE A 699 29.54 -6.55 11.76
C ILE A 699 30.94 -5.97 12.02
N ASN A 700 31.10 -4.66 11.85
CA ASN A 700 32.39 -3.99 11.93
C ASN A 700 32.29 -2.54 12.49
N PRO A 701 32.36 -2.32 13.81
CA PRO A 701 32.79 -3.26 14.84
C PRO A 701 31.66 -3.96 15.62
N LEU A 702 31.98 -5.15 16.16
CA LEU A 702 31.36 -5.74 17.34
C LEU A 702 32.17 -5.28 18.57
N VAL A 703 31.53 -4.60 19.51
CA VAL A 703 32.21 -3.78 20.53
C VAL A 703 32.06 -4.35 21.94
N GLU A 704 33.14 -4.29 22.71
CA GLU A 704 33.09 -4.33 24.18
C GLU A 704 32.94 -2.91 24.72
N THR A 705 32.00 -2.69 25.65
CA THR A 705 31.74 -1.38 26.26
C THR A 705 32.30 -1.26 27.68
N ASP A 706 32.47 -0.03 28.16
CA ASP A 706 32.91 0.25 29.54
C ASP A 706 31.91 -0.22 30.61
N ASP A 707 30.61 -0.31 30.28
CA ASP A 707 29.56 -0.85 31.16
C ASP A 707 29.40 -2.38 31.06
N ASN A 708 30.38 -3.07 30.48
CA ASN A 708 30.45 -4.53 30.32
C ASN A 708 29.30 -5.14 29.50
N LYS A 709 28.94 -4.50 28.38
CA LYS A 709 28.07 -5.07 27.33
C LYS A 709 28.87 -5.48 26.10
N VAL A 710 28.21 -6.22 25.21
CA VAL A 710 28.68 -6.52 23.85
C VAL A 710 27.62 -5.99 22.88
N ILE A 711 28.01 -5.13 21.93
CA ILE A 711 27.09 -4.39 21.05
C ILE A 711 27.59 -4.41 19.59
N SER A 712 26.68 -4.64 18.64
CA SER A 712 26.97 -4.53 17.19
C SER A 712 26.76 -3.09 16.73
N VAL A 713 27.82 -2.40 16.26
CA VAL A 713 27.79 -0.94 16.04
C VAL A 713 27.63 -0.53 14.57
N ASP A 714 28.13 -1.33 13.61
CA ASP A 714 27.88 -1.13 12.18
C ASP A 714 27.62 -2.48 11.53
N ALA A 715 26.60 -2.55 10.68
CA ALA A 715 26.25 -3.74 9.92
C ALA A 715 26.32 -3.46 8.41
N LYS A 716 26.69 -4.47 7.64
CA LYS A 716 26.57 -4.52 6.17
C LYS A 716 26.03 -5.88 5.78
N ILE A 717 24.93 -5.88 5.05
CA ILE A 717 24.09 -7.07 4.85
C ILE A 717 23.72 -7.19 3.37
N ASN A 718 24.04 -8.32 2.75
CA ASN A 718 23.55 -8.70 1.42
C ASN A 718 22.55 -9.85 1.58
N PHE A 719 21.61 -9.97 0.64
CA PHE A 719 20.53 -10.96 0.65
C PHE A 719 20.62 -11.88 -0.57
N ASP A 720 19.80 -12.91 -0.63
CA ASP A 720 19.55 -13.68 -1.84
C ASP A 720 18.40 -13.02 -2.63
N ASP A 721 18.66 -12.56 -3.86
CA ASP A 721 17.65 -11.97 -4.74
C ASP A 721 16.46 -12.92 -4.98
N ASN A 722 16.68 -14.25 -4.91
CA ASN A 722 15.62 -15.25 -5.02
C ASN A 722 14.68 -15.27 -3.79
N ALA A 723 15.02 -14.56 -2.71
CA ALA A 723 14.17 -14.37 -1.55
C ALA A 723 13.18 -13.22 -1.68
N GLN A 724 13.26 -12.38 -2.72
CA GLN A 724 12.42 -11.19 -2.92
C GLN A 724 10.91 -11.45 -2.78
N PHE A 725 10.41 -12.62 -3.21
CA PHE A 725 8.99 -12.95 -3.12
C PHE A 725 8.49 -13.14 -1.67
N ARG A 726 9.38 -13.47 -0.74
CA ARG A 726 9.10 -13.71 0.69
C ARG A 726 9.62 -12.59 1.60
N GLN A 727 10.80 -12.03 1.31
CA GLN A 727 11.43 -10.94 2.08
C GLN A 727 10.96 -9.54 1.61
N LYS A 728 9.66 -9.37 1.35
CA LYS A 728 9.13 -8.17 0.69
C LYS A 728 9.49 -6.86 1.38
N ASP A 729 9.52 -6.85 2.72
CA ASP A 729 9.83 -5.66 3.50
C ASP A 729 11.29 -5.22 3.31
N ILE A 730 12.21 -6.18 3.21
CA ILE A 730 13.65 -5.93 2.99
C ILE A 730 13.87 -5.34 1.59
N PHE A 731 13.31 -5.97 0.56
CA PHE A 731 13.42 -5.46 -0.81
C PHE A 731 12.59 -4.18 -1.04
N GLY A 732 11.57 -3.91 -0.22
CA GLY A 732 10.83 -2.65 -0.18
C GLY A 732 11.63 -1.45 0.34
N LEU A 733 12.76 -1.70 1.03
CA LEU A 733 13.69 -0.66 1.50
C LEU A 733 14.78 -0.32 0.46
N GLU A 734 14.76 -0.93 -0.73
CA GLU A 734 15.75 -0.70 -1.80
C GLU A 734 15.71 0.74 -2.34
N ASP A 735 16.84 1.46 -2.21
CA ASP A 735 16.97 2.83 -2.73
C ASP A 735 17.48 2.83 -4.17
N VAL A 736 16.56 2.67 -5.12
CA VAL A 736 16.84 2.75 -6.56
C VAL A 736 17.30 4.13 -7.04
N THR A 737 17.35 5.17 -6.19
CA THR A 737 17.77 6.52 -6.60
C THR A 737 19.28 6.69 -6.72
N GLU A 738 20.08 5.71 -6.25
CA GLU A 738 21.53 5.64 -6.47
C GLU A 738 21.92 4.73 -7.66
N SER A 739 20.96 3.99 -8.24
CA SER A 739 21.19 3.08 -9.37
C SER A 739 21.09 3.77 -10.73
N ASP A 740 21.72 3.22 -11.77
CA ASP A 740 21.58 3.75 -13.14
C ASP A 740 20.12 3.63 -13.61
N PRO A 741 19.47 4.68 -14.14
CA PRO A 741 18.09 4.60 -14.63
C PRO A 741 17.84 3.47 -15.65
N ARG A 742 18.89 3.04 -16.37
CA ARG A 742 18.86 1.93 -17.33
C ARG A 742 18.86 0.57 -16.66
N GLU A 743 19.56 0.43 -15.53
CA GLU A 743 19.55 -0.77 -14.68
C GLU A 743 18.19 -0.92 -14.02
N VAL A 744 17.62 0.18 -13.51
CA VAL A 744 16.26 0.23 -12.94
C VAL A 744 15.19 -0.13 -13.99
N GLU A 745 15.31 0.37 -15.23
CA GLU A 745 14.35 0.03 -16.30
C GLU A 745 14.54 -1.41 -16.81
N ALA A 746 15.76 -1.94 -16.81
CA ALA A 746 16.02 -3.34 -17.12
C ALA A 746 15.36 -4.27 -16.09
N ALA A 747 15.56 -4.00 -14.80
CA ALA A 747 15.00 -4.80 -13.71
C ALA A 747 13.47 -4.91 -13.78
N LYS A 748 12.74 -3.80 -14.03
CA LYS A 748 11.28 -3.82 -14.24
C LYS A 748 10.82 -4.77 -15.36
N ASN A 749 11.65 -4.95 -16.37
CA ASN A 749 11.38 -5.80 -17.53
C ASN A 749 11.93 -7.23 -17.36
N ASN A 750 12.41 -7.60 -16.16
CA ASN A 750 13.13 -8.84 -15.86
C ASN A 750 14.33 -9.07 -16.79
N LEU A 751 15.08 -7.99 -17.05
CA LEU A 751 16.34 -7.99 -17.79
C LEU A 751 17.48 -7.65 -16.83
N ASN A 752 18.64 -8.27 -17.00
CA ASN A 752 19.83 -7.93 -16.23
C ASN A 752 20.72 -7.01 -17.07
N TYR A 753 20.85 -5.74 -16.70
CA TYR A 753 21.69 -4.74 -17.36
C TYR A 753 22.79 -4.26 -16.41
N ILE A 754 23.99 -4.00 -16.94
CA ILE A 754 25.07 -3.28 -16.24
C ILE A 754 25.71 -2.30 -17.22
N GLY A 755 25.83 -1.03 -16.83
CA GLY A 755 26.49 -0.01 -17.65
C GLY A 755 28.01 -0.20 -17.75
N MET A 756 28.60 0.03 -18.93
CA MET A 756 30.06 0.01 -19.16
C MET A 756 30.50 1.25 -19.96
N THR A 757 31.81 1.39 -20.20
CA THR A 757 32.41 2.58 -20.85
C THR A 757 32.52 2.52 -22.37
N GLY A 758 32.21 1.38 -22.98
CA GLY A 758 32.44 1.14 -24.39
C GLY A 758 31.38 1.72 -25.33
N ASN A 759 31.42 1.29 -26.59
CA ASN A 759 30.62 1.81 -27.69
C ASN A 759 29.76 0.77 -28.44
N ILE A 760 29.90 -0.52 -28.12
CA ILE A 760 29.09 -1.60 -28.72
C ILE A 760 28.04 -2.08 -27.71
N GLY A 761 26.78 -1.78 -27.99
CA GLY A 761 25.65 -2.22 -27.20
C GLY A 761 25.43 -3.72 -27.35
N CYS A 762 25.46 -4.47 -26.26
CA CYS A 762 25.38 -5.93 -26.29
C CYS A 762 24.00 -6.42 -25.84
N LEU A 763 23.38 -7.29 -26.63
CA LEU A 763 22.17 -8.05 -26.27
C LEU A 763 22.47 -9.55 -26.34
N VAL A 764 22.49 -10.21 -25.19
CA VAL A 764 23.02 -11.58 -25.04
C VAL A 764 22.09 -12.42 -24.14
N ASN A 765 22.28 -13.74 -24.13
CA ASN A 765 21.59 -14.61 -23.18
C ASN A 765 22.57 -15.52 -22.43
N GLY A 766 22.47 -15.53 -21.10
CA GLY A 766 23.35 -16.30 -20.21
C GLY A 766 24.72 -15.64 -19.99
N ALA A 767 25.07 -15.45 -18.71
CA ALA A 767 26.30 -14.79 -18.28
C ALA A 767 27.60 -15.31 -18.95
N GLY A 768 27.73 -16.62 -19.19
CA GLY A 768 28.90 -17.19 -19.86
C GLY A 768 29.06 -16.76 -21.32
N LEU A 769 27.95 -16.71 -22.08
CA LEU A 769 27.94 -16.22 -23.46
C LEU A 769 28.14 -14.70 -23.49
N ALA A 770 27.57 -13.98 -22.52
CA ALA A 770 27.74 -12.54 -22.36
C ALA A 770 29.23 -12.17 -22.20
N MET A 771 29.95 -12.80 -21.27
CA MET A 771 31.38 -12.57 -21.07
C MET A 771 32.20 -12.92 -22.32
N ALA A 772 31.94 -14.08 -22.94
CA ALA A 772 32.62 -14.45 -24.19
C ALA A 772 32.37 -13.48 -25.35
N THR A 773 31.19 -12.84 -25.40
CA THR A 773 30.84 -11.79 -26.38
C THR A 773 31.64 -10.51 -26.11
N MET A 774 31.84 -10.14 -24.84
CA MET A 774 32.66 -8.99 -24.46
C MET A 774 34.14 -9.22 -24.79
N ASP A 775 34.67 -10.40 -24.46
CA ASP A 775 36.07 -10.75 -24.71
C ASP A 775 36.41 -10.73 -26.21
N ILE A 776 35.54 -11.26 -27.06
CA ILE A 776 35.77 -11.28 -28.51
C ILE A 776 35.56 -9.91 -29.17
N ILE A 777 34.65 -9.07 -28.66
CA ILE A 777 34.57 -7.64 -29.04
C ILE A 777 35.92 -6.96 -28.76
N LYS A 778 36.47 -7.15 -27.56
CA LYS A 778 37.77 -6.58 -27.15
C LYS A 778 38.93 -7.15 -27.96
N LEU A 779 38.92 -8.44 -28.27
CA LEU A 779 39.93 -9.11 -29.09
C LEU A 779 40.06 -8.48 -30.49
N HIS A 780 38.95 -8.06 -31.09
CA HIS A 780 38.93 -7.39 -32.39
C HIS A 780 39.04 -5.85 -32.33
N GLY A 781 39.17 -5.27 -31.13
CA GLY A 781 39.46 -3.84 -30.93
C GLY A 781 38.26 -2.92 -30.66
N GLY A 782 37.07 -3.48 -30.42
CA GLY A 782 35.91 -2.75 -29.91
C GLY A 782 35.87 -2.72 -28.38
N ASP A 783 34.91 -1.99 -27.79
CA ASP A 783 34.68 -2.01 -26.34
C ASP A 783 33.16 -2.15 -26.06
N PRO A 784 32.70 -3.13 -25.26
CA PRO A 784 31.28 -3.27 -24.91
C PRO A 784 30.79 -2.09 -24.08
N ALA A 785 29.65 -1.51 -24.48
CA ALA A 785 28.99 -0.41 -23.79
C ALA A 785 28.18 -0.87 -22.57
N ASN A 786 27.82 -2.16 -22.50
CA ASN A 786 27.00 -2.71 -21.43
C ASN A 786 27.08 -4.25 -21.36
N PHE A 787 26.66 -4.80 -20.22
CA PHE A 787 26.08 -6.13 -20.10
C PHE A 787 24.55 -6.01 -20.29
N LEU A 788 23.90 -6.87 -21.07
CA LEU A 788 22.44 -7.03 -21.05
C LEU A 788 22.07 -8.48 -21.34
N ASP A 789 21.74 -9.23 -20.29
CA ASP A 789 21.24 -10.60 -20.38
C ASP A 789 19.71 -10.60 -20.42
N VAL A 790 19.14 -11.17 -21.48
CA VAL A 790 17.68 -11.30 -21.67
C VAL A 790 17.09 -12.55 -21.00
N GLY A 791 17.93 -13.46 -20.50
CA GLY A 791 17.49 -14.69 -19.85
C GLY A 791 16.94 -15.78 -20.78
N GLY A 792 16.52 -16.91 -20.19
CA GLY A 792 16.10 -18.11 -20.92
C GLY A 792 14.66 -18.09 -21.47
N SER A 793 13.75 -17.35 -20.82
CA SER A 793 12.30 -17.40 -21.06
C SER A 793 11.74 -16.07 -21.61
N VAL A 794 12.57 -15.34 -22.35
CA VAL A 794 12.29 -13.98 -22.83
C VAL A 794 11.13 -13.90 -23.84
N LYS A 795 10.29 -12.87 -23.69
CA LYS A 795 9.19 -12.52 -24.59
C LYS A 795 9.55 -11.37 -25.53
N GLU A 796 8.81 -11.24 -26.64
CA GLU A 796 9.04 -10.19 -27.66
C GLU A 796 9.02 -8.76 -27.07
N GLU A 797 8.16 -8.49 -26.09
CA GLU A 797 8.07 -7.20 -25.40
C GLU A 797 9.34 -6.86 -24.60
N GLN A 798 9.93 -7.85 -23.92
CA GLN A 798 11.18 -7.69 -23.19
C GLN A 798 12.36 -7.41 -24.15
N VAL A 799 12.36 -8.05 -25.32
CA VAL A 799 13.35 -7.73 -26.38
C VAL A 799 13.20 -6.27 -26.83
N ARG A 800 11.97 -5.75 -27.01
CA ARG A 800 11.75 -4.33 -27.34
C ARG A 800 12.21 -3.39 -26.23
N ALA A 801 11.93 -3.72 -24.97
CA ALA A 801 12.41 -2.96 -23.82
C ALA A 801 13.94 -2.91 -23.78
N ALA A 802 14.61 -4.03 -24.05
CA ALA A 802 16.06 -4.08 -24.16
C ALA A 802 16.62 -3.16 -25.25
N PHE A 803 15.97 -3.06 -26.42
CA PHE A 803 16.35 -2.08 -27.45
C PHE A 803 16.15 -0.62 -27.00
N ASN A 804 15.07 -0.29 -26.28
CA ASN A 804 14.90 1.05 -25.68
C ASN A 804 16.07 1.37 -24.71
N ILE A 805 16.44 0.43 -23.85
CA ILE A 805 17.54 0.58 -22.89
C ILE A 805 18.87 0.80 -23.63
N LEU A 806 19.21 -0.05 -24.60
CA LEU A 806 20.45 0.06 -25.39
C LEU A 806 20.54 1.37 -26.19
N THR A 807 19.44 1.84 -26.77
CA THR A 807 19.41 3.10 -27.54
C THR A 807 19.36 4.36 -26.69
N SER A 808 19.06 4.24 -25.38
CA SER A 808 19.15 5.37 -24.45
C SER A 808 20.60 5.76 -24.13
N ASP A 809 21.56 4.86 -24.33
CA ASP A 809 22.98 5.13 -24.15
C ASP A 809 23.57 5.86 -25.36
N LYS A 810 24.04 7.09 -25.13
CA LYS A 810 24.65 7.96 -26.16
C LYS A 810 26.05 7.47 -26.61
N ASN A 811 26.66 6.56 -25.86
CA ASN A 811 27.93 5.92 -26.21
C ASN A 811 27.75 4.79 -27.22
N VAL A 812 26.57 4.13 -27.25
CA VAL A 812 26.28 3.04 -28.17
C VAL A 812 26.28 3.56 -29.61
N ARG A 813 27.23 3.06 -30.41
CA ARG A 813 27.37 3.34 -31.85
C ARG A 813 26.94 2.19 -32.74
N CYS A 814 26.72 1.02 -32.16
CA CYS A 814 26.30 -0.20 -32.82
C CYS A 814 25.67 -1.15 -31.78
N ILE A 815 24.69 -1.95 -32.19
CA ILE A 815 24.13 -3.02 -31.35
C ILE A 815 24.54 -4.37 -31.93
N LEU A 816 25.12 -5.24 -31.10
CA LEU A 816 25.36 -6.65 -31.39
C LEU A 816 24.38 -7.50 -30.56
N VAL A 817 23.48 -8.19 -31.26
CA VAL A 817 22.67 -9.27 -30.68
C VAL A 817 23.39 -10.58 -30.91
N ASN A 818 23.78 -11.27 -29.84
CA ASN A 818 24.37 -12.60 -29.89
C ASN A 818 23.64 -13.54 -28.94
N VAL A 819 22.70 -14.32 -29.46
CA VAL A 819 21.84 -15.20 -28.68
C VAL A 819 21.98 -16.66 -29.14
N PHE A 820 22.19 -17.55 -28.17
CA PHE A 820 22.22 -18.99 -28.37
C PHE A 820 20.97 -19.65 -27.78
N GLY A 821 20.09 -20.13 -28.67
CA GLY A 821 18.82 -20.78 -28.38
C GLY A 821 18.95 -22.22 -27.89
N GLY A 822 19.63 -22.42 -26.76
CA GLY A 822 19.55 -23.70 -26.03
C GLY A 822 18.21 -23.85 -25.31
N ILE A 823 17.83 -22.83 -24.54
CA ILE A 823 16.54 -22.72 -23.82
C ILE A 823 15.63 -21.67 -24.51
N VAL A 824 16.24 -20.62 -25.09
CA VAL A 824 15.54 -19.53 -25.78
C VAL A 824 15.09 -19.98 -27.18
N ASN A 825 13.88 -19.58 -27.60
CA ASN A 825 13.43 -19.74 -28.97
C ASN A 825 13.93 -18.58 -29.86
N CYS A 826 14.82 -18.85 -30.82
CA CYS A 826 15.37 -17.79 -31.68
C CYS A 826 14.31 -17.07 -32.54
N ALA A 827 13.17 -17.71 -32.85
CA ALA A 827 12.10 -17.07 -33.60
C ALA A 827 11.42 -15.95 -32.78
N THR A 828 11.25 -16.14 -31.46
CA THR A 828 10.75 -15.11 -30.53
C THR A 828 11.69 -13.91 -30.47
N ILE A 829 13.01 -14.15 -30.45
CA ILE A 829 14.02 -13.09 -30.52
C ILE A 829 13.92 -12.33 -31.86
N ALA A 830 13.84 -13.04 -32.99
CA ALA A 830 13.73 -12.43 -34.30
C ALA A 830 12.46 -11.57 -34.46
N ASN A 831 11.30 -12.06 -34.01
CA ASN A 831 10.07 -11.26 -33.98
C ASN A 831 10.20 -10.03 -33.06
N GLY A 832 10.81 -10.19 -31.89
CA GLY A 832 11.10 -9.09 -30.97
C GLY A 832 11.97 -8.00 -31.61
N ILE A 833 13.05 -8.39 -32.30
CA ILE A 833 13.92 -7.49 -33.06
C ILE A 833 13.16 -6.79 -34.19
N VAL A 834 12.46 -7.54 -35.05
CA VAL A 834 11.68 -6.97 -36.18
C VAL A 834 10.58 -6.05 -35.67
N GLY A 835 9.96 -6.39 -34.55
CA GLY A 835 8.99 -5.56 -33.83
C GLY A 835 9.60 -4.25 -33.35
N ALA A 836 10.72 -4.32 -32.63
CA ALA A 836 11.46 -3.15 -32.13
C ALA A 836 11.83 -2.21 -33.28
N MET A 837 12.46 -2.74 -34.32
CA MET A 837 12.91 -2.00 -35.51
C MET A 837 11.78 -1.40 -36.36
N LYS A 838 10.55 -1.90 -36.25
CA LYS A 838 9.35 -1.30 -36.88
C LYS A 838 8.74 -0.18 -36.02
N SER A 839 8.81 -0.31 -34.69
CA SER A 839 8.34 0.72 -33.75
C SER A 839 9.35 1.85 -33.47
N MET A 840 10.65 1.59 -33.67
CA MET A 840 11.75 2.48 -33.33
C MET A 840 12.63 2.73 -34.55
N LYS A 841 12.95 3.99 -34.82
CA LYS A 841 13.91 4.35 -35.85
C LYS A 841 15.33 4.19 -35.30
N LEU A 842 15.92 3.00 -35.45
CA LEU A 842 17.29 2.73 -35.03
C LEU A 842 18.28 3.54 -35.91
N GLU A 843 19.08 4.42 -35.30
CA GLU A 843 20.08 5.23 -36.01
C GLU A 843 21.48 4.58 -36.05
N VAL A 844 21.68 3.49 -35.29
CA VAL A 844 22.93 2.73 -35.20
C VAL A 844 22.84 1.41 -35.98
N PRO A 845 23.95 0.85 -36.50
CA PRO A 845 23.94 -0.46 -37.13
C PRO A 845 23.56 -1.57 -36.14
N LEU A 846 22.84 -2.57 -36.64
CA LEU A 846 22.41 -3.75 -35.89
C LEU A 846 22.99 -5.01 -36.53
N ILE A 847 23.88 -5.70 -35.80
CA ILE A 847 24.40 -7.03 -36.14
C ILE A 847 23.65 -8.06 -35.30
N VAL A 848 23.19 -9.13 -35.94
CA VAL A 848 22.42 -10.21 -35.31
C VAL A 848 23.03 -11.57 -35.62
N ARG A 849 23.42 -12.28 -34.57
CA ARG A 849 23.75 -13.70 -34.56
C ARG A 849 22.74 -14.44 -33.70
N LEU A 850 22.00 -15.36 -34.32
CA LEU A 850 21.06 -16.27 -33.67
C LEU A 850 21.44 -17.70 -34.06
N GLU A 851 21.77 -18.53 -33.06
CA GLU A 851 22.14 -19.93 -33.25
C GLU A 851 21.38 -20.85 -32.30
N GLY A 852 21.08 -22.09 -32.70
CA GLY A 852 20.29 -23.04 -31.90
C GLY A 852 18.81 -23.15 -32.31
N THR A 853 17.93 -23.32 -31.32
CA THR A 853 16.51 -23.67 -31.51
C THR A 853 15.76 -22.66 -32.38
N ASN A 854 15.21 -23.12 -33.49
CA ASN A 854 14.53 -22.33 -34.52
C ASN A 854 15.39 -21.22 -35.19
N ALA A 855 16.72 -21.31 -35.15
CA ALA A 855 17.61 -20.32 -35.77
C ALA A 855 17.40 -20.17 -37.30
N VAL A 856 17.04 -21.25 -38.00
CA VAL A 856 16.70 -21.20 -39.45
C VAL A 856 15.45 -20.34 -39.70
N GLU A 857 14.41 -20.53 -38.90
CA GLU A 857 13.17 -19.75 -38.98
C GLU A 857 13.40 -18.30 -38.56
N ALA A 858 14.20 -18.07 -37.52
CA ALA A 858 14.63 -16.73 -37.09
C ALA A 858 15.36 -15.96 -38.21
N ARG A 859 16.26 -16.63 -38.95
CA ARG A 859 16.92 -16.07 -40.13
C ARG A 859 15.93 -15.75 -41.26
N ARG A 860 14.91 -16.60 -41.47
CA ARG A 860 13.84 -16.36 -42.45
C ARG A 860 13.02 -15.10 -42.09
N ILE A 861 12.58 -15.00 -40.84
CA ILE A 861 11.85 -13.84 -40.28
C ILE A 861 12.63 -12.53 -40.48
N ILE A 862 13.93 -12.53 -40.15
CA ILE A 862 14.80 -11.35 -40.34
C ILE A 862 14.90 -10.98 -41.83
N LYS A 863 15.15 -11.96 -42.71
CA LYS A 863 15.30 -11.73 -44.16
C LYS A 863 14.03 -11.20 -44.81
N GLU A 864 12.86 -11.74 -44.45
CA GLU A 864 11.56 -11.32 -44.99
C GLU A 864 11.10 -9.96 -44.46
N SER A 865 11.68 -9.47 -43.35
CA SER A 865 11.30 -8.19 -42.75
C SER A 865 11.61 -6.96 -43.63
N GLY A 866 12.55 -7.07 -44.57
CA GLY A 866 13.03 -5.97 -45.39
C GLY A 866 13.82 -4.89 -44.64
N LEU A 867 14.14 -5.11 -43.36
CA LEU A 867 14.85 -4.17 -42.51
C LEU A 867 16.38 -4.27 -42.70
N ASN A 868 17.09 -3.16 -42.47
CA ASN A 868 18.55 -3.10 -42.55
C ASN A 868 19.22 -3.77 -41.32
N ILE A 869 19.19 -5.10 -41.28
CA ILE A 869 19.75 -5.93 -40.21
C ILE A 869 20.88 -6.78 -40.80
N GLN A 870 22.09 -6.63 -40.28
CA GLN A 870 23.22 -7.45 -40.71
C GLN A 870 23.21 -8.78 -39.95
N THR A 871 23.20 -9.89 -40.68
CA THR A 871 23.31 -11.23 -40.07
C THR A 871 24.76 -11.70 -40.05
N ALA A 872 25.12 -12.43 -39.00
CA ALA A 872 26.44 -13.03 -38.82
C ALA A 872 26.33 -14.56 -38.65
N GLU A 873 27.30 -15.28 -39.21
CA GLU A 873 27.32 -16.75 -39.24
C GLU A 873 27.90 -17.33 -37.94
N ASP A 874 29.00 -16.76 -37.47
CA ASP A 874 29.62 -17.11 -36.20
C ASP A 874 29.96 -15.86 -35.36
N LEU A 875 30.49 -16.08 -34.16
CA LEU A 875 30.74 -15.01 -33.20
C LEU A 875 31.94 -14.12 -33.61
N ASP A 876 32.89 -14.67 -34.37
CA ASP A 876 34.07 -13.99 -34.86
C ASP A 876 33.72 -13.07 -36.05
N ASP A 877 32.88 -13.56 -36.97
CA ASP A 877 32.21 -12.78 -38.02
C ASP A 877 31.32 -11.67 -37.43
N ALA A 878 30.54 -11.98 -36.39
CA ALA A 878 29.70 -10.99 -35.71
C ALA A 878 30.52 -9.85 -35.08
N ALA A 879 31.64 -10.18 -34.43
CA ALA A 879 32.56 -9.19 -33.87
C ALA A 879 33.23 -8.35 -34.96
N LYS A 880 33.71 -8.96 -36.06
CA LYS A 880 34.31 -8.26 -37.21
C LYS A 880 33.35 -7.29 -37.92
N LYS A 881 32.04 -7.59 -37.94
CA LYS A 881 31.00 -6.74 -38.53
C LYS A 881 30.61 -5.56 -37.65
N ALA A 882 30.93 -5.57 -36.35
CA ALA A 882 30.71 -4.42 -35.48
C ALA A 882 31.64 -3.25 -35.89
N PRO A 883 31.15 -2.00 -36.01
CA PRO A 883 31.96 -0.85 -36.44
C PRO A 883 33.13 -0.55 -35.48
N MET A 884 34.34 -0.88 -35.93
CA MET A 884 35.59 -0.58 -35.25
C MET A 884 36.08 0.85 -35.56
N ASP A 885 35.46 1.88 -34.98
CA ASP A 885 36.09 3.22 -34.97
C ASP A 885 36.20 3.81 -33.57
N ASN A 886 37.40 4.28 -33.28
CA ASN A 886 37.88 4.64 -31.95
C ASN A 886 38.60 6.01 -32.05
N ARG A 887 37.90 6.99 -32.65
CA ARG A 887 38.44 8.33 -32.93
C ARG A 887 37.48 9.45 -32.52
N PRO A 888 37.99 10.54 -31.91
CA PRO A 888 37.19 11.72 -31.61
C PRO A 888 36.85 12.53 -32.86
N THR A 889 35.70 13.20 -32.83
CA THR A 889 35.11 13.97 -33.92
C THR A 889 35.97 15.15 -34.39
N ARG A 890 35.93 15.46 -35.70
CA ARG A 890 36.37 16.76 -36.24
C ARG A 890 35.31 17.42 -37.13
N HIS A 891 35.33 18.76 -37.06
CA HIS A 891 34.24 19.69 -37.36
C HIS A 891 33.71 19.82 -38.80
N ARG A 892 32.51 20.41 -38.86
CA ARG A 892 31.99 21.36 -39.87
C ARG A 892 32.99 21.79 -40.97
N ARG A 893 32.51 21.76 -42.22
CA ARG A 893 33.08 22.52 -43.34
C ARG A 893 33.07 24.03 -43.04
N GLN A 894 34.25 24.64 -43.02
CA GLN A 894 34.50 26.02 -43.50
C GLN A 894 35.83 26.04 -44.26
N ALA A 895 36.06 27.09 -45.06
CA ALA A 895 36.87 27.01 -46.27
C ALA A 895 38.39 27.26 -46.10
N ASN A 896 39.15 26.77 -47.09
CA ASN A 896 40.45 27.23 -47.62
C ASN A 896 41.64 27.47 -46.67
N ALA A 897 42.66 26.59 -46.77
CA ALA A 897 44.06 26.97 -47.08
C ALA A 897 44.91 25.71 -47.37
N ALA A 898 46.05 25.86 -48.07
CA ALA A 898 46.87 24.77 -48.63
C ALA A 898 48.08 24.36 -47.73
N PRO A 899 48.78 23.22 -48.00
CA PRO A 899 49.76 22.57 -47.11
C PRO A 899 51.24 22.91 -47.43
N PRO A 900 52.22 22.48 -46.60
CA PRO A 900 52.98 21.21 -46.81
C PRO A 900 53.42 20.51 -45.49
N SER A 901 54.21 19.41 -45.42
CA SER A 901 54.29 18.12 -46.17
C SER A 901 55.27 17.14 -45.42
N SER A 902 55.38 15.86 -45.83
CA SER A 902 56.47 14.88 -45.50
C SER A 902 56.62 14.37 -44.04
N GLN A 903 57.13 13.15 -43.70
CA GLN A 903 57.58 11.96 -44.45
C GLN A 903 57.66 10.71 -43.51
N ARG A 904 57.60 9.48 -44.08
CA ARG A 904 58.28 8.17 -43.75
C ARG A 904 58.67 7.80 -42.29
N GLY A 905 58.67 6.53 -41.83
CA GLY A 905 58.36 5.23 -42.46
C GLY A 905 59.00 4.03 -41.70
N THR A 906 58.68 2.77 -42.11
CA THR A 906 59.34 1.46 -41.78
C THR A 906 59.46 1.03 -40.29
N ALA A 907 59.02 -0.13 -39.76
CA ALA A 907 58.78 -1.53 -40.22
C ALA A 907 59.98 -2.51 -40.12
N VAL A 908 59.80 -3.67 -39.44
CA VAL A 908 60.05 -5.10 -39.86
C VAL A 908 60.11 -6.10 -38.67
N LYS A 909 59.73 -7.38 -38.91
CA LYS A 909 59.64 -8.58 -38.02
C LYS A 909 60.96 -9.45 -38.10
N PRO A 910 61.06 -10.82 -37.86
CA PRO A 910 60.19 -11.88 -37.27
C PRO A 910 60.88 -13.02 -36.41
N THR A 911 60.15 -14.13 -36.16
CA THR A 911 60.55 -15.57 -35.84
C THR A 911 61.03 -15.98 -34.43
N ARG A 912 60.37 -16.88 -33.66
CA ARG A 912 60.25 -18.40 -33.64
C ARG A 912 61.50 -19.10 -33.03
N HIS A 913 61.47 -20.17 -32.18
CA HIS A 913 60.50 -21.27 -31.86
C HIS A 913 60.86 -22.04 -30.53
N ARG A 914 59.87 -22.68 -29.85
CA ARG A 914 59.90 -23.93 -29.00
C ARG A 914 60.93 -24.08 -27.82
N ARG A 915 60.72 -24.82 -26.70
CA ARG A 915 59.63 -25.70 -26.17
C ARG A 915 59.79 -25.93 -24.63
N GLN A 916 58.66 -26.18 -23.93
CA GLN A 916 58.45 -27.04 -22.73
C GLN A 916 58.91 -26.67 -21.29
N ALA A 917 57.99 -27.01 -20.37
CA ALA A 917 58.11 -27.46 -18.96
C ALA A 917 57.98 -26.45 -17.80
N ASN A 918 56.89 -26.65 -17.03
CA ASN A 918 56.66 -26.40 -15.60
C ASN A 918 57.04 -25.05 -14.97
N SER A 919 56.04 -24.16 -14.89
CA SER A 919 55.87 -23.23 -13.77
C SER A 919 54.37 -23.01 -13.53
N ALA A 920 53.91 -23.13 -12.27
CA ALA A 920 52.53 -22.78 -11.92
C ALA A 920 52.28 -21.27 -12.19
N PRO A 921 51.14 -20.88 -12.77
CA PRO A 921 50.82 -19.46 -12.93
C PRO A 921 50.50 -18.80 -11.59
N PRO A 922 50.81 -17.51 -11.39
CA PRO A 922 50.40 -16.77 -10.20
C PRO A 922 48.87 -16.67 -10.08
N SER A 923 48.40 -16.47 -8.86
CA SER A 923 46.99 -16.23 -8.51
C SER A 923 46.29 -15.25 -9.45
N SER A 924 45.34 -15.76 -10.23
CA SER A 924 44.53 -14.96 -11.16
C SER A 924 43.67 -13.94 -10.40
N GLN A 925 43.73 -12.68 -10.83
CA GLN A 925 42.70 -11.69 -10.51
C GLN A 925 41.35 -12.14 -11.08
N LEU A 926 40.52 -12.77 -10.25
CA LEU A 926 39.14 -13.08 -10.59
C LEU A 926 38.29 -11.83 -10.40
N GLY A 927 38.10 -11.10 -11.50
CA GLY A 927 37.11 -10.02 -11.57
C GLY A 927 35.71 -10.59 -11.29
N THR A 928 35.21 -10.36 -10.08
CA THR A 928 33.88 -10.79 -9.68
C THR A 928 32.88 -9.73 -10.11
N VAL A 929 32.02 -10.07 -11.07
CA VAL A 929 30.85 -9.25 -11.42
C VAL A 929 29.86 -9.36 -10.27
N TYR A 930 29.64 -8.25 -9.56
CA TYR A 930 28.67 -8.15 -8.48
C TYR A 930 27.29 -7.83 -9.07
N LEU A 931 26.28 -8.62 -8.68
CA LEU A 931 24.86 -8.33 -8.85
C LEU A 931 24.26 -8.25 -7.44
N GLY A 932 23.40 -7.25 -7.20
CA GLY A 932 22.87 -6.93 -5.87
C GLY A 932 23.90 -6.24 -4.96
N ARG A 933 23.63 -4.98 -4.59
CA ARG A 933 24.35 -4.27 -3.51
C ARG A 933 23.34 -3.63 -2.57
N TYR A 934 23.00 -4.37 -1.53
CA TYR A 934 22.19 -3.88 -0.42
C TYR A 934 23.12 -3.45 0.72
N LEU A 935 22.78 -2.38 1.43
CA LEU A 935 23.61 -1.85 2.53
C LEU A 935 22.69 -1.32 3.64
N PHE A 936 22.42 -2.19 4.61
CA PHE A 936 21.56 -1.90 5.76
C PHE A 936 22.38 -1.58 7.00
N ASN A 937 22.41 -0.30 7.34
CA ASN A 937 22.90 0.19 8.63
C ASN A 937 21.76 0.10 9.68
N ILE A 938 21.61 -1.06 10.34
CA ILE A 938 20.73 -1.20 11.50
C ILE A 938 21.53 -0.85 12.76
N ALA A 939 21.05 0.11 13.55
CA ALA A 939 21.56 0.32 14.91
C ALA A 939 21.01 -0.79 15.80
N ALA A 940 21.85 -1.72 16.25
CA ALA A 940 21.40 -2.94 16.90
C ALA A 940 21.07 -2.74 18.40
N SER A 941 19.90 -2.15 18.69
CA SER A 941 19.16 -2.38 19.95
C SER A 941 17.73 -1.83 19.91
N ASP A 942 16.86 -2.44 19.11
CA ASP A 942 15.44 -2.73 19.42
C ASP A 942 14.87 -3.70 18.37
#